data_AF-A0A060CVY6-F1
#
_entry.id   AF-A0A060CVY6-F1
#
_cell.length_a   1.000
_cell.length_b   1.000
_cell.length_c   1.000
_cell.angle_alpha   90.00
_cell.angle_beta   90.00
_cell.angle_gamma   90.00
#
_symmetry.space_group_name_H-M   'P 1'
#
loop_
_entity.id
_entity.type
_entity.pdbx_description
1 polymer ?
#
loop_
_entity_poly.entity_id
_entity_poly.type
_entity_poly.pdbx_seq_one_letter_code
_entity_poly.pdbx_strand_id
1 'polypeptide(L)'
;MVALGAGKKEVHKELYKDPKAPVKERIEDLLSRMTLEEKVGQMNQFVGVEHIKANSAVLTEDDLKNNTAQAFYPGITHETVVGWTREGLVGSFLHVLTIEEANMLQREAMKSRLAIPILFGIDAIHGNANAPDNTVYPTNIGLASSFDRAMAYRIARQTAAEMRAMGMHWTFNPNVDVARDPRWGRVGETFGEDPYLVTELGSESVRGYQGTMSGPNDVLACVKHFVGGSQPVNGTNGSPTDVSERTLREVFFPPYERLVKEGVGSIMMSHNEVGGIPAHENEWLMESVARGEWGFGGFVVSDWMDIEHLWDVHRTAPSLKEAFYQSIVAGMDMHMHGVKWNELVCELVREGRITEERIDQSVRRILEVKFRLGLFESPYADEKKTMTIRLSAEHRATALEAARNGIVLLKNDGLLPLDAAKLHRVMVTGINADDENILGDWSASQRPENVTTILEGLRQVAPGVEFDFVDQGWNPVSMSPEAVERAAATAREVDLNIVVAGEYMMRHRWTQRTGGEDTDRSDIELVGLQNELIERVAASGKPTVLVLVNGRQLGVEWAAEHLPAIIEAWEPGMYGGQAVAEILFGVVNPSAKLPVTIPRSVGQLQMVYNHKPSQYFHPYAAGKPSTPLWAFGHGLSYTTFEYSNLAIDRTEIAPDGTVKVSVTVRNTGSREGTEIVQLYIRDLYSSVTRPVKELKDFARVTLKAGESQQISFTVTANKLAFLDKNLRTVVEPGEFEVMVGPSSEETRLLRKKFSVMPRAGIIATLERMAKEGKVMFGHQDDTAYGHSWNGLGGDIEGSDTRAVCGDYPAVMGWDIGSLELGIAHQLDSIPATLLRRLIIEHAQRGGINTISWHSTNPATGGSAWDTSGGNVVRTILPGGANHAKFRQQLSRVADFLESLKTPDEHPIEIIFRPWHEHTGGWFWWGDGLRTDQEYIQLWRQTADYLRVDRGLTNLIFAYSPNLGADRAKYLATWPGGEWVDLLGFDIYPRSADDLSTPLALLKQLGHELSKPTALTETGVEGVPDPRWWTQTLWPAVKDSGVSYVLVWRNAWNRPEHHYGPYPGHPSEADFKEFYRLPQTVFSKNL
;
A
#
# COMPACT_ATOMS: atom_id res chain seq x y z
N MET A 1 -69.81 -12.47 -26.54
CA MET A 1 -69.67 -12.19 -25.10
C MET A 1 -68.40 -12.88 -24.63
N VAL A 2 -67.47 -12.10 -24.10
CA VAL A 2 -66.06 -12.43 -23.85
C VAL A 2 -65.91 -13.33 -22.62
N ALA A 3 -65.14 -14.42 -22.76
CA ALA A 3 -64.62 -15.19 -21.63
C ALA A 3 -63.19 -14.72 -21.36
N LEU A 4 -62.96 -14.22 -20.14
CA LEU A 4 -61.66 -13.79 -19.63
C LEU A 4 -60.74 -15.01 -19.42
N GLY A 5 -59.69 -15.11 -20.22
CA GLY A 5 -58.60 -16.06 -20.00
C GLY A 5 -57.69 -15.57 -18.87
N ALA A 6 -57.53 -16.39 -17.83
CA ALA A 6 -56.52 -16.19 -16.80
C ALA A 6 -55.11 -16.38 -17.41
N GLY A 7 -54.33 -15.30 -17.45
CA GLY A 7 -52.92 -15.36 -17.81
C GLY A 7 -52.11 -16.11 -16.75
N LYS A 8 -51.38 -17.14 -17.17
CA LYS A 8 -50.31 -17.76 -16.35
C LYS A 8 -49.26 -16.69 -16.09
N LYS A 9 -49.02 -16.33 -14.82
CA LYS A 9 -47.82 -15.57 -14.42
C LYS A 9 -46.59 -16.41 -14.75
N GLU A 10 -45.75 -15.93 -15.66
CA GLU A 10 -44.38 -16.44 -15.79
C GLU A 10 -43.66 -16.20 -14.46
N VAL A 11 -43.30 -17.29 -13.76
CA VAL A 11 -42.47 -17.22 -12.56
C VAL A 11 -41.04 -17.00 -13.04
N HIS A 12 -40.58 -15.75 -13.06
CA HIS A 12 -39.16 -15.45 -13.26
C HIS A 12 -38.35 -16.16 -12.16
N LYS A 13 -37.51 -17.11 -12.55
CA LYS A 13 -36.57 -17.80 -11.66
C LYS A 13 -35.71 -16.75 -10.94
N GLU A 14 -35.65 -16.82 -9.61
CA GLU A 14 -34.79 -15.94 -8.79
C GLU A 14 -33.32 -16.32 -9.02
N LEU A 15 -32.62 -15.54 -9.83
CA LEU A 15 -31.24 -15.80 -10.24
C LEU A 15 -30.30 -15.71 -9.04
N TYR A 16 -30.57 -14.79 -8.10
CA TYR A 16 -29.75 -14.61 -6.91
C TYR A 16 -29.68 -15.85 -6.00
N LYS A 17 -30.63 -16.79 -6.13
CA LYS A 17 -30.62 -18.07 -5.40
C LYS A 17 -29.92 -19.20 -6.16
N ASP A 18 -29.48 -18.98 -7.40
CA ASP A 18 -28.77 -19.99 -8.18
C ASP A 18 -27.27 -19.91 -7.91
N PRO A 19 -26.67 -20.88 -7.18
CA PRO A 19 -25.25 -20.84 -6.85
C PRO A 19 -24.34 -21.01 -8.07
N LYS A 20 -24.89 -21.41 -9.22
CA LYS A 20 -24.13 -21.54 -10.48
C LYS A 20 -24.09 -20.25 -11.30
N ALA A 21 -24.91 -19.25 -10.95
CA ALA A 21 -24.91 -17.97 -11.62
C ALA A 21 -23.70 -17.12 -11.18
N PRO A 22 -23.12 -16.29 -12.07
CA PRO A 22 -22.06 -15.37 -11.69
C PRO A 22 -22.47 -14.45 -10.55
N VAL A 23 -21.59 -14.25 -9.56
CA VAL A 23 -21.87 -13.42 -8.36
C VAL A 23 -22.41 -12.05 -8.74
N LYS A 24 -21.83 -11.39 -9.74
CA LYS A 24 -22.30 -10.09 -10.23
C LYS A 24 -23.76 -10.11 -10.69
N GLU A 25 -24.18 -11.13 -11.43
CA GLU A 25 -25.57 -11.25 -11.90
C GLU A 25 -26.53 -11.55 -10.74
N ARG A 26 -26.08 -12.33 -9.74
CA ARG A 26 -26.85 -12.59 -8.52
C ARG A 26 -27.07 -11.32 -7.71
N ILE A 27 -26.05 -10.46 -7.61
CA ILE A 27 -26.15 -9.18 -6.92
C ILE A 27 -27.17 -8.28 -7.62
N GLU A 28 -27.08 -8.09 -8.93
CA GLU A 28 -28.01 -7.21 -9.65
C GLU A 28 -29.46 -7.73 -9.61
N ASP A 29 -29.66 -9.05 -9.73
CA ASP A 29 -30.98 -9.65 -9.54
C ASP A 29 -31.53 -9.41 -8.13
N LEU A 30 -30.72 -9.61 -7.08
CA LEU A 30 -31.13 -9.36 -5.70
C LEU A 30 -31.44 -7.88 -5.47
N LEU A 31 -30.54 -6.99 -5.88
CA LEU A 31 -30.64 -5.55 -5.68
C LEU A 31 -31.91 -4.97 -6.33
N SER A 32 -32.27 -5.46 -7.53
CA SER A 32 -33.51 -5.08 -8.23
C SER A 32 -34.81 -5.49 -7.51
N ARG A 33 -34.71 -6.41 -6.54
CA ARG A 33 -35.85 -6.94 -5.76
C ARG A 33 -35.94 -6.33 -4.36
N MET A 34 -34.92 -5.59 -3.94
CA MET A 34 -34.85 -4.97 -2.62
C MET A 34 -35.65 -3.68 -2.59
N THR A 35 -36.33 -3.42 -1.47
CA THR A 35 -36.86 -2.08 -1.18
C THR A 35 -35.73 -1.17 -0.69
N LEU A 36 -35.99 0.14 -0.66
CA LEU A 36 -35.06 1.12 -0.11
C LEU A 36 -34.68 0.79 1.36
N GLU A 37 -35.66 0.38 2.16
CA GLU A 37 -35.46 0.05 3.58
C GLU A 37 -34.59 -1.20 3.75
N GLU A 38 -34.78 -2.23 2.92
CA GLU A 38 -33.92 -3.42 2.91
C GLU A 38 -32.48 -3.07 2.48
N LYS A 39 -32.32 -2.18 1.48
CA LYS A 39 -31.02 -1.68 1.02
C LYS A 39 -30.28 -0.91 2.12
N VAL A 40 -30.93 0.10 2.71
CA VAL A 40 -30.36 0.87 3.82
C VAL A 40 -30.08 -0.03 5.03
N GLY A 41 -30.95 -1.01 5.29
CA GLY A 41 -30.74 -2.01 6.34
C GLY A 41 -29.47 -2.84 6.14
N GLN A 42 -29.09 -3.16 4.89
CA GLN A 42 -27.81 -3.83 4.62
C GLN A 42 -26.59 -3.00 5.01
N MET A 43 -26.71 -1.67 5.02
CA MET A 43 -25.66 -0.71 5.38
C MET A 43 -25.60 -0.44 6.89
N ASN A 44 -26.36 -1.16 7.71
CA ASN A 44 -26.39 -0.94 9.16
C ASN A 44 -25.98 -2.20 9.93
N GLN A 45 -25.16 -1.97 10.94
CA GLN A 45 -24.75 -2.97 11.91
C GLN A 45 -25.41 -2.70 13.26
N PHE A 46 -25.77 -3.77 13.97
CA PHE A 46 -26.32 -3.71 15.34
C PHE A 46 -25.48 -4.57 16.29
N VAL A 47 -25.48 -4.27 17.59
CA VAL A 47 -24.89 -5.18 18.57
C VAL A 47 -25.76 -6.41 18.80
N GLY A 48 -25.14 -7.53 19.18
CA GLY A 48 -25.78 -8.81 19.43
C GLY A 48 -26.91 -8.74 20.46
N VAL A 49 -27.88 -9.66 20.34
CA VAL A 49 -29.05 -9.74 21.21
C VAL A 49 -28.68 -10.01 22.66
N GLU A 50 -27.72 -10.92 22.90
CA GLU A 50 -27.24 -11.21 24.24
C GLU A 50 -26.44 -10.04 24.83
N HIS A 51 -25.71 -9.28 23.99
CA HIS A 51 -25.04 -8.03 24.39
C HIS A 51 -26.05 -6.97 24.84
N ILE A 52 -27.14 -6.77 24.09
CA ILE A 52 -28.23 -5.85 24.47
C ILE A 52 -28.84 -6.26 25.80
N LYS A 53 -29.15 -7.55 25.98
CA LYS A 53 -29.76 -8.07 27.22
C LYS A 53 -28.87 -7.85 28.42
N ALA A 54 -27.59 -8.20 28.30
CA ALA A 54 -26.62 -8.05 29.39
C ALA A 54 -26.48 -6.58 29.80
N ASN A 55 -26.36 -5.68 28.83
CA ASN A 55 -26.11 -4.27 29.09
C ASN A 55 -27.35 -3.49 29.56
N SER A 56 -28.52 -3.73 28.96
CA SER A 56 -29.77 -3.08 29.40
C SER A 56 -30.20 -3.49 30.81
N ALA A 57 -29.65 -4.58 31.35
CA ALA A 57 -29.89 -4.99 32.73
C ALA A 57 -29.05 -4.21 33.77
N VAL A 58 -27.94 -3.59 33.35
CA VAL A 58 -26.95 -3.00 34.28
C VAL A 58 -26.58 -1.55 33.96
N LEU A 59 -26.88 -1.06 32.76
CA LEU A 59 -26.58 0.31 32.31
C LEU A 59 -27.86 1.15 32.16
N THR A 60 -27.72 2.45 32.39
CA THR A 60 -28.74 3.47 32.10
C THR A 60 -28.49 4.15 30.76
N GLU A 61 -29.46 4.91 30.26
CA GLU A 61 -29.29 5.72 29.04
C GLU A 61 -28.22 6.82 29.23
N ASP A 62 -28.08 7.37 30.44
CA ASP A 62 -27.04 8.35 30.72
C ASP A 62 -25.64 7.72 30.70
N ASP A 63 -25.50 6.46 31.09
CA ASP A 63 -24.23 5.73 31.03
C ASP A 63 -23.74 5.56 29.59
N LEU A 64 -24.66 5.43 28.61
CA LEU A 64 -24.31 5.25 27.20
C LEU A 64 -23.66 6.49 26.56
N LYS A 65 -23.90 7.70 27.10
CA LYS A 65 -23.38 8.94 26.51
C LYS A 65 -21.86 9.03 26.50
N ASN A 66 -21.19 8.30 27.40
CA ASN A 66 -19.73 8.26 27.50
C ASN A 66 -19.21 6.82 27.35
N ASN A 67 -19.97 5.93 26.70
CA ASN A 67 -19.64 4.52 26.57
C ASN A 67 -19.18 4.17 25.15
N THR A 68 -17.96 3.68 25.06
CA THR A 68 -17.27 3.31 23.82
C THR A 68 -17.15 1.79 23.63
N ALA A 69 -17.71 0.97 24.54
CA ALA A 69 -17.49 -0.48 24.55
C ALA A 69 -18.75 -1.33 24.78
N GLN A 70 -19.84 -0.74 25.29
CA GLN A 70 -21.09 -1.44 25.59
C GLN A 70 -22.28 -0.69 25.02
N ALA A 71 -23.29 -1.43 24.56
CA ALA A 71 -24.48 -0.83 23.97
C ALA A 71 -25.76 -1.59 24.33
N PHE A 72 -26.80 -0.80 24.55
CA PHE A 72 -28.20 -1.17 24.37
C PHE A 72 -28.91 0.01 23.71
N TYR A 73 -30.16 -0.18 23.28
CA TYR A 73 -30.90 0.84 22.55
C TYR A 73 -32.06 1.36 23.40
N PRO A 74 -31.98 2.58 23.99
CA PRO A 74 -33.05 3.13 24.81
C PRO A 74 -34.41 3.11 24.08
N GLY A 75 -35.42 2.55 24.74
CA GLY A 75 -36.77 2.41 24.17
C GLY A 75 -36.93 1.31 23.11
N ILE A 76 -35.87 0.58 22.76
CA ILE A 76 -35.88 -0.51 21.78
C ILE A 76 -35.42 -1.80 22.46
N THR A 77 -36.27 -2.82 22.48
CA THR A 77 -35.91 -4.11 23.10
C THR A 77 -35.15 -5.00 22.13
N HIS A 78 -34.47 -6.01 22.65
CA HIS A 78 -33.78 -7.00 21.84
C HIS A 78 -34.76 -7.78 20.92
N GLU A 79 -36.01 -8.00 21.34
CA GLU A 79 -37.04 -8.60 20.48
C GLU A 79 -37.43 -7.72 19.30
N THR A 80 -37.39 -6.39 19.45
CA THR A 80 -37.58 -5.45 18.33
C THR A 80 -36.47 -5.62 17.30
N VAL A 81 -35.21 -5.70 17.73
CA VAL A 81 -34.05 -5.93 16.83
C VAL A 81 -34.16 -7.30 16.13
N VAL A 82 -34.60 -8.33 16.84
CA VAL A 82 -34.93 -9.64 16.24
C VAL A 82 -36.07 -9.53 15.22
N GLY A 83 -37.09 -8.70 15.50
CA GLY A 83 -38.16 -8.37 14.57
C GLY A 83 -37.63 -7.75 13.28
N TRP A 84 -36.79 -6.72 13.37
CA TRP A 84 -36.14 -6.09 12.21
C TRP A 84 -35.27 -7.06 11.42
N THR A 85 -34.58 -7.97 12.10
CA THR A 85 -33.82 -9.05 11.46
C THR A 85 -34.75 -9.95 10.64
N ARG A 86 -35.91 -10.33 11.19
CA ARG A 86 -36.94 -11.12 10.50
C ARG A 86 -37.57 -10.39 9.31
N GLU A 87 -37.57 -9.07 9.34
CA GLU A 87 -38.09 -8.22 8.26
C GLU A 87 -37.05 -7.95 7.17
N GLY A 88 -35.77 -8.30 7.37
CA GLY A 88 -34.69 -8.04 6.42
C GLY A 88 -34.09 -6.64 6.52
N LEU A 89 -34.27 -5.96 7.66
CA LEU A 89 -33.84 -4.57 7.89
C LEU A 89 -32.47 -4.46 8.59
N VAL A 90 -31.76 -5.58 8.77
CA VAL A 90 -30.44 -5.64 9.41
C VAL A 90 -29.44 -6.32 8.46
N GLY A 91 -28.30 -5.67 8.22
CA GLY A 91 -27.25 -6.16 7.35
C GLY A 91 -26.19 -6.96 8.10
N SER A 92 -25.84 -6.50 9.30
CA SER A 92 -24.75 -7.06 10.09
C SER A 92 -25.03 -6.99 11.59
N PHE A 93 -24.37 -7.87 12.36
CA PHE A 93 -24.24 -7.72 13.80
C PHE A 93 -22.77 -7.74 14.24
N LEU A 94 -22.46 -7.02 15.32
CA LEU A 94 -21.22 -7.17 16.11
C LEU A 94 -21.53 -7.68 17.53
N HIS A 95 -20.53 -8.17 18.27
CA HIS A 95 -20.71 -8.78 19.60
C HIS A 95 -21.69 -9.96 19.67
N VAL A 96 -21.77 -10.75 18.60
CA VAL A 96 -22.42 -12.07 18.64
C VAL A 96 -21.36 -13.07 19.04
N LEU A 97 -21.35 -13.47 20.33
CA LEU A 97 -20.22 -14.20 20.93
C LEU A 97 -20.45 -15.72 21.05
N THR A 98 -21.62 -16.22 20.65
CA THR A 98 -21.98 -17.64 20.73
C THR A 98 -22.49 -18.16 19.39
N ILE A 99 -22.23 -19.44 19.12
CA ILE A 99 -22.70 -20.11 17.90
C ILE A 99 -24.23 -20.24 17.90
N GLU A 100 -24.84 -20.44 19.07
CA GLU A 100 -26.28 -20.55 19.24
C GLU A 100 -26.99 -19.25 18.84
N GLU A 101 -26.45 -18.10 19.27
CA GLU A 101 -26.95 -16.78 18.89
C GLU A 101 -26.76 -16.51 17.40
N ALA A 102 -25.57 -16.78 16.84
CA ALA A 102 -25.30 -16.62 15.42
C ALA A 102 -26.29 -17.43 14.56
N ASN A 103 -26.47 -18.71 14.88
CA ASN A 103 -27.43 -19.58 14.20
C ASN A 103 -28.88 -19.10 14.41
N MET A 104 -29.23 -18.58 15.58
CA MET A 104 -30.55 -18.01 15.85
C MET A 104 -30.83 -16.79 14.97
N LEU A 105 -29.92 -15.83 14.92
CA LEU A 105 -30.07 -14.62 14.10
C LEU A 105 -30.14 -14.95 12.61
N GLN A 106 -29.36 -15.92 12.13
CA GLN A 106 -29.50 -16.40 10.74
C GLN A 106 -30.86 -17.05 10.49
N ARG A 107 -31.40 -17.84 11.42
CA ARG A 107 -32.75 -18.41 11.29
C ARG A 107 -33.82 -17.33 11.22
N GLU A 108 -33.66 -16.23 11.94
CA GLU A 108 -34.58 -15.10 11.85
C GLU A 108 -34.44 -14.37 10.51
N ALA A 109 -33.23 -14.09 10.04
CA ALA A 109 -32.97 -13.45 8.76
C ALA A 109 -33.53 -14.26 7.56
N MET A 110 -33.45 -15.59 7.62
CA MET A 110 -34.00 -16.48 6.58
C MET A 110 -35.53 -16.47 6.49
N LYS A 111 -36.25 -15.91 7.47
CA LYS A 111 -37.71 -15.74 7.42
C LYS A 111 -38.14 -14.47 6.67
N SER A 112 -37.20 -13.56 6.39
CA SER A 112 -37.46 -12.36 5.61
C SER A 112 -37.85 -12.70 4.16
N ARG A 113 -38.48 -11.74 3.47
CA ARG A 113 -38.97 -11.92 2.09
C ARG A 113 -37.88 -12.36 1.11
N LEU A 114 -36.67 -11.80 1.25
CA LEU A 114 -35.54 -12.09 0.36
C LEU A 114 -34.53 -13.08 0.94
N ALA A 115 -34.66 -13.44 2.23
CA ALA A 115 -33.76 -14.35 2.95
C ALA A 115 -32.27 -13.99 2.76
N ILE A 116 -31.93 -12.71 2.94
CA ILE A 116 -30.55 -12.22 2.86
C ILE A 116 -29.83 -12.59 4.18
N PRO A 117 -28.71 -13.32 4.14
CA PRO A 117 -27.99 -13.73 5.35
C PRO A 117 -27.29 -12.55 6.04
N ILE A 118 -27.06 -12.69 7.34
CA ILE A 118 -26.38 -11.70 8.18
C ILE A 118 -24.86 -11.88 8.09
N LEU A 119 -24.14 -10.75 8.06
CA LEU A 119 -22.69 -10.71 8.26
C LEU A 119 -22.38 -10.48 9.76
N PHE A 120 -21.55 -11.33 10.37
CA PHE A 120 -21.19 -11.18 11.79
C PHE A 120 -19.75 -10.68 11.91
N GLY A 121 -19.59 -9.48 12.44
CA GLY A 121 -18.32 -8.82 12.75
C GLY A 121 -17.88 -9.05 14.19
N ILE A 122 -16.58 -9.14 14.43
CA ILE A 122 -16.01 -9.23 15.78
C ILE A 122 -14.58 -8.70 15.82
N ASP A 123 -14.18 -8.12 16.95
CA ASP A 123 -12.78 -7.82 17.27
C ASP A 123 -12.03 -9.11 17.61
N ALA A 124 -11.50 -9.77 16.57
CA ALA A 124 -10.56 -10.87 16.68
C ALA A 124 -9.12 -10.36 16.47
N ILE A 125 -8.64 -9.57 17.43
CA ILE A 125 -7.36 -8.83 17.36
C ILE A 125 -6.15 -9.78 17.43
N HIS A 126 -6.16 -10.75 18.35
CA HIS A 126 -5.06 -11.69 18.58
C HIS A 126 -5.60 -13.11 18.88
N GLY A 127 -6.44 -13.60 17.96
CA GLY A 127 -7.36 -14.71 18.20
C GLY A 127 -8.78 -14.21 18.39
N ASN A 128 -9.75 -15.13 18.43
CA ASN A 128 -11.15 -14.79 18.72
C ASN A 128 -11.37 -14.63 20.24
N ALA A 129 -10.52 -13.83 20.88
CA ALA A 129 -10.27 -13.82 22.32
C ALA A 129 -11.43 -13.23 23.16
N ASN A 130 -12.29 -12.43 22.55
CA ASN A 130 -13.52 -11.92 23.18
C ASN A 130 -14.61 -12.99 23.28
N ALA A 131 -14.53 -14.06 22.47
CA ALA A 131 -15.44 -15.17 22.55
C ALA A 131 -14.88 -16.26 23.49
N PRO A 132 -15.73 -16.86 24.35
CA PRO A 132 -15.28 -17.90 25.28
C PRO A 132 -14.70 -19.09 24.52
N ASP A 133 -13.78 -19.84 25.12
CA ASP A 133 -13.26 -21.10 24.58
C ASP A 133 -12.64 -21.00 23.17
N ASN A 134 -11.85 -19.96 22.94
CA ASN A 134 -11.03 -19.80 21.73
C ASN A 134 -9.55 -19.63 22.12
N THR A 135 -8.66 -19.86 21.16
CA THR A 135 -7.23 -19.65 21.40
C THR A 135 -6.92 -18.16 21.49
N VAL A 136 -6.20 -17.77 22.54
CA VAL A 136 -5.70 -16.40 22.75
C VAL A 136 -4.20 -16.38 22.50
N TYR A 137 -3.78 -15.75 21.41
CA TYR A 137 -2.39 -15.58 21.01
C TYR A 137 -1.78 -14.35 21.71
N PRO A 138 -0.45 -14.13 21.65
CA PRO A 138 0.12 -12.84 22.04
C PRO A 138 -0.49 -11.69 21.24
N THR A 139 -0.59 -10.50 21.84
CA THR A 139 -1.06 -9.31 21.12
C THR A 139 -0.13 -8.96 19.95
N ASN A 140 -0.61 -8.13 19.02
CA ASN A 140 0.09 -7.86 17.77
C ASN A 140 1.49 -7.25 17.99
N ILE A 141 1.71 -6.49 19.06
CA ILE A 141 3.04 -5.97 19.40
C ILE A 141 4.01 -7.09 19.83
N GLY A 142 3.50 -8.09 20.56
CA GLY A 142 4.25 -9.30 20.92
C GLY A 142 4.56 -10.14 19.69
N LEU A 143 3.59 -10.31 18.79
CA LEU A 143 3.80 -10.97 17.50
C LEU A 143 4.81 -10.22 16.63
N ALA A 144 4.75 -8.90 16.57
CA ALA A 144 5.69 -8.07 15.80
C ALA A 144 7.12 -8.23 16.31
N SER A 145 7.30 -8.45 17.61
CA SER A 145 8.61 -8.71 18.20
C SER A 145 9.30 -9.97 17.66
N SER A 146 8.54 -10.90 17.09
CA SER A 146 9.09 -12.12 16.46
C SER A 146 9.70 -11.88 15.07
N PHE A 147 9.32 -10.78 14.39
CA PHE A 147 9.62 -10.53 12.97
C PHE A 147 9.31 -11.77 12.09
N ASP A 148 8.22 -12.49 12.40
CA ASP A 148 7.85 -13.74 11.73
C ASP A 148 6.56 -13.58 10.90
N ARG A 149 6.78 -13.33 9.60
CA ARG A 149 5.73 -13.27 8.57
C ARG A 149 4.86 -14.53 8.55
N ALA A 150 5.48 -15.71 8.69
CA ALA A 150 4.76 -16.98 8.63
C ALA A 150 3.91 -17.19 9.89
N MET A 151 4.37 -16.73 11.05
CA MET A 151 3.57 -16.75 12.27
C MET A 151 2.33 -15.87 12.15
N ALA A 152 2.45 -14.65 11.60
CA ALA A 152 1.30 -13.76 11.38
C ALA A 152 0.25 -14.41 10.48
N TYR A 153 0.66 -15.02 9.36
CA TYR A 153 -0.23 -15.79 8.49
C TYR A 153 -0.91 -16.95 9.24
N ARG A 154 -0.13 -17.76 9.99
CA ARG A 154 -0.65 -18.94 10.72
C ARG A 154 -1.70 -18.54 11.76
N ILE A 155 -1.41 -17.53 12.57
CA ILE A 155 -2.32 -17.03 13.61
C ILE A 155 -3.62 -16.52 12.99
N ALA A 156 -3.53 -15.69 11.94
CA ALA A 156 -4.72 -15.18 11.25
C ALA A 156 -5.54 -16.32 10.62
N ARG A 157 -4.88 -17.33 10.03
CA ARG A 157 -5.57 -18.48 9.42
C ARG A 157 -6.30 -19.33 10.46
N GLN A 158 -5.67 -19.61 11.59
CA GLN A 158 -6.27 -20.36 12.70
C GLN A 158 -7.41 -19.58 13.35
N THR A 159 -7.22 -18.28 13.56
CA THR A 159 -8.26 -17.37 14.08
C THR A 159 -9.49 -17.37 13.18
N ALA A 160 -9.31 -17.25 11.86
CA ALA A 160 -10.41 -17.32 10.91
C ALA A 160 -11.14 -18.69 10.93
N ALA A 161 -10.41 -19.79 11.11
CA ALA A 161 -11.03 -21.11 11.26
C ALA A 161 -11.89 -21.20 12.52
N GLU A 162 -11.41 -20.68 13.66
CA GLU A 162 -12.19 -20.60 14.90
C GLU A 162 -13.41 -19.69 14.76
N MET A 163 -13.26 -18.53 14.11
CA MET A 163 -14.37 -17.63 13.80
C MET A 163 -15.46 -18.30 12.96
N ARG A 164 -15.09 -18.96 11.85
CA ARG A 164 -16.06 -19.69 11.01
C ARG A 164 -16.71 -20.85 11.76
N ALA A 165 -15.97 -21.51 12.66
CA ALA A 165 -16.50 -22.53 13.55
C ALA A 165 -17.52 -22.00 14.57
N MET A 166 -17.60 -20.67 14.78
CA MET A 166 -18.61 -19.99 15.60
C MET A 166 -19.68 -19.28 14.77
N GLY A 167 -19.61 -19.35 13.44
CA GLY A 167 -20.53 -18.62 12.55
C GLY A 167 -20.20 -17.14 12.40
N MET A 168 -18.98 -16.72 12.70
CA MET A 168 -18.49 -15.35 12.52
C MET A 168 -17.78 -15.21 11.17
N HIS A 169 -17.92 -14.06 10.51
CA HIS A 169 -17.61 -13.91 9.09
C HIS A 169 -16.64 -12.77 8.77
N TRP A 170 -16.48 -11.83 9.69
CA TRP A 170 -15.77 -10.58 9.48
C TRP A 170 -14.95 -10.23 10.73
N THR A 171 -13.64 -10.04 10.57
CA THR A 171 -12.75 -9.62 11.66
C THR A 171 -12.43 -8.14 11.54
N PHE A 172 -12.48 -7.41 12.66
CA PHE A 172 -11.98 -6.04 12.77
C PHE A 172 -10.46 -6.02 13.01
N ASN A 173 -9.70 -6.67 12.12
CA ASN A 173 -8.25 -6.85 12.18
C ASN A 173 -7.71 -7.17 10.75
N PRO A 174 -6.44 -6.87 10.40
CA PRO A 174 -5.37 -6.34 11.23
C PRO A 174 -5.53 -4.85 11.60
N ASN A 175 -5.15 -4.48 12.83
CA ASN A 175 -4.79 -3.11 13.16
C ASN A 175 -3.36 -2.82 12.64
N VAL A 176 -3.26 -1.94 11.65
CA VAL A 176 -2.01 -1.57 10.96
C VAL A 176 -1.62 -0.12 11.20
N ASP A 177 -2.15 0.48 12.27
CA ASP A 177 -1.67 1.76 12.73
C ASP A 177 -0.16 1.69 13.03
N VAL A 178 0.58 2.71 12.61
CA VAL A 178 2.02 2.80 12.89
C VAL A 178 2.20 3.51 14.24
N ALA A 179 2.51 2.77 15.30
CA ALA A 179 2.55 3.26 16.67
C ALA A 179 3.73 4.21 16.92
N ARG A 180 3.44 5.51 17.11
CA ARG A 180 4.47 6.55 17.26
C ARG A 180 4.41 7.31 18.58
N ASP A 181 3.38 7.08 19.39
CA ASP A 181 3.25 7.69 20.71
C ASP A 181 2.96 6.62 21.78
N PRO A 182 3.92 6.35 22.70
CA PRO A 182 3.71 5.37 23.78
C PRO A 182 2.69 5.83 24.83
N ARG A 183 2.20 7.07 24.80
CA ARG A 183 1.10 7.51 25.69
C ARG A 183 -0.24 6.91 25.29
N TRP A 184 -0.40 6.60 24.00
CA TRP A 184 -1.62 6.02 23.46
C TRP A 184 -1.82 4.60 23.98
N GLY A 185 -3.04 4.28 24.43
CA GLY A 185 -3.37 3.01 25.06
C GLY A 185 -3.33 1.81 24.12
N ARG A 186 -3.47 2.01 22.81
CA ARG A 186 -3.70 0.95 21.81
C ARG A 186 -2.43 0.46 21.10
N VAL A 187 -1.24 0.81 21.58
CA VAL A 187 0.02 0.35 20.97
C VAL A 187 0.07 -1.17 20.83
N GLY A 188 -0.46 -1.91 21.80
CA GLY A 188 -0.45 -3.38 21.85
C GLY A 188 -1.21 -4.04 20.69
N GLU A 189 -2.17 -3.32 20.12
CA GLU A 189 -2.96 -3.77 18.97
C GLU A 189 -2.18 -3.65 17.65
N THR A 190 -1.10 -2.89 17.61
CA THR A 190 -0.34 -2.59 16.39
C THR A 190 0.84 -3.54 16.17
N PHE A 191 1.46 -3.45 15.00
CA PHE A 191 2.72 -4.13 14.70
C PHE A 191 3.98 -3.25 14.93
N GLY A 192 3.85 -2.15 15.68
CA GLY A 192 4.97 -1.29 16.10
C GLY A 192 5.15 0.01 15.31
N GLU A 193 6.35 0.60 15.38
CA GLU A 193 6.60 1.98 14.91
C GLU A 193 7.10 2.09 13.46
N ASP A 194 7.37 0.94 12.83
CA ASP A 194 8.00 0.88 11.52
C ASP A 194 7.00 0.59 10.39
N PRO A 195 6.86 1.46 9.38
CA PRO A 195 5.94 1.24 8.27
C PRO A 195 6.18 -0.07 7.51
N TYR A 196 7.44 -0.51 7.35
CA TYR A 196 7.73 -1.75 6.60
C TYR A 196 7.33 -2.99 7.38
N LEU A 197 7.72 -3.12 8.65
CA LEU A 197 7.33 -4.25 9.50
C LEU A 197 5.80 -4.34 9.64
N VAL A 198 5.13 -3.21 9.88
CA VAL A 198 3.67 -3.14 9.97
C VAL A 198 3.01 -3.59 8.67
N THR A 199 3.53 -3.14 7.52
CA THR A 199 3.02 -3.55 6.20
C THR A 199 3.17 -5.06 5.97
N GLU A 200 4.34 -5.63 6.27
CA GLU A 200 4.62 -7.04 6.00
C GLU A 200 3.77 -7.98 6.88
N LEU A 201 3.62 -7.67 8.18
CA LEU A 201 2.79 -8.49 9.08
C LEU A 201 1.29 -8.28 8.85
N GLY A 202 0.88 -7.06 8.51
CA GLY A 202 -0.49 -6.76 8.10
C GLY A 202 -0.89 -7.52 6.82
N SER A 203 0.00 -7.58 5.84
CA SER A 203 -0.21 -8.30 4.58
C SER A 203 -0.43 -9.79 4.82
N GLU A 204 0.45 -10.43 5.59
CA GLU A 204 0.32 -11.85 5.93
C GLU A 204 -0.94 -12.14 6.76
N SER A 205 -1.33 -11.21 7.63
CA SER A 205 -2.59 -11.32 8.39
C SER A 205 -3.81 -11.26 7.48
N VAL A 206 -3.91 -10.30 6.56
CA VAL A 206 -5.02 -10.22 5.58
C VAL A 206 -5.08 -11.49 4.73
N ARG A 207 -3.94 -11.99 4.25
CA ARG A 207 -3.86 -13.26 3.50
C ARG A 207 -4.33 -14.44 4.33
N GLY A 208 -3.95 -14.48 5.61
CA GLY A 208 -4.34 -15.51 6.56
C GLY A 208 -5.85 -15.51 6.85
N TYR A 209 -6.46 -14.34 7.05
CA TYR A 209 -7.91 -14.22 7.28
C TYR A 209 -8.73 -14.53 6.03
N GLN A 210 -8.43 -13.84 4.92
CA GLN A 210 -9.31 -13.83 3.75
C GLN A 210 -9.11 -15.02 2.83
N GLY A 211 -7.90 -15.60 2.77
CA GLY A 211 -7.59 -16.65 1.81
C GLY A 211 -7.97 -16.24 0.38
N THR A 212 -8.99 -16.90 -0.19
CA THR A 212 -9.53 -16.57 -1.53
C THR A 212 -10.90 -15.87 -1.47
N MET A 213 -11.43 -15.66 -0.26
CA MET A 213 -12.79 -15.26 0.03
C MET A 213 -13.82 -16.23 -0.56
N SER A 214 -13.51 -17.53 -0.59
CA SER A 214 -14.42 -18.56 -1.11
C SER A 214 -14.35 -19.90 -0.38
N GLY A 215 -13.35 -20.06 0.50
CA GLY A 215 -13.18 -21.25 1.31
C GLY A 215 -14.07 -21.27 2.56
N PRO A 216 -14.33 -22.45 3.14
CA PRO A 216 -15.16 -22.60 4.34
C PRO A 216 -14.54 -21.98 5.60
N ASN A 217 -13.24 -21.70 5.57
CA ASN A 217 -12.50 -21.08 6.68
C ASN A 217 -12.21 -19.59 6.44
N ASP A 218 -12.54 -19.05 5.26
CA ASP A 218 -12.23 -17.67 4.89
C ASP A 218 -13.12 -16.68 5.66
N VAL A 219 -12.52 -15.59 6.14
CA VAL A 219 -13.14 -14.51 6.91
C VAL A 219 -12.76 -13.18 6.26
N LEU A 220 -13.71 -12.26 6.13
CA LEU A 220 -13.46 -10.91 5.66
C LEU A 220 -12.49 -10.20 6.63
N ALA A 221 -11.39 -9.64 6.14
CA ALA A 221 -10.49 -8.82 6.95
C ALA A 221 -10.89 -7.35 6.87
N CYS A 222 -10.75 -6.64 8.00
CA CYS A 222 -10.93 -5.20 8.08
C CYS A 222 -9.64 -4.55 8.55
N VAL A 223 -8.98 -3.84 7.65
CA VAL A 223 -7.80 -3.07 8.03
C VAL A 223 -8.22 -1.80 8.80
N LYS A 224 -7.56 -1.52 9.92
CA LYS A 224 -7.94 -0.41 10.83
C LYS A 224 -6.75 0.26 11.53
N HIS A 225 -6.85 1.51 11.98
CA HIS A 225 -7.96 2.46 11.76
C HIS A 225 -7.52 3.57 10.80
N PHE A 226 -8.26 3.80 9.72
CA PHE A 226 -7.84 4.69 8.63
C PHE A 226 -8.25 6.16 8.93
N VAL A 227 -7.35 7.09 9.28
CA VAL A 227 -5.90 6.93 9.49
C VAL A 227 -5.34 7.83 10.59
N GLY A 228 -4.24 7.40 11.21
CA GLY A 228 -3.30 8.29 11.91
C GLY A 228 -3.54 8.43 13.40
N GLY A 229 -4.58 7.78 13.95
CA GLY A 229 -4.95 7.84 15.36
C GLY A 229 -3.86 7.39 16.34
N SER A 230 -2.80 6.75 15.85
CA SER A 230 -1.62 6.33 16.62
C SER A 230 -0.56 7.41 16.84
N GLN A 231 -0.78 8.62 16.34
CA GLN A 231 0.01 9.81 16.67
C GLN A 231 -0.88 10.97 17.15
N PRO A 232 -1.65 10.77 18.24
CA PRO A 232 -2.54 11.79 18.78
C PRO A 232 -1.74 12.96 19.34
N VAL A 233 -2.19 14.19 19.13
CA VAL A 233 -1.45 15.41 19.55
C VAL A 233 -1.12 15.46 21.05
N ASN A 234 -1.95 14.86 21.89
CA ASN A 234 -1.81 14.86 23.35
C ASN A 234 -1.61 13.46 23.95
N GLY A 235 -1.49 12.41 23.12
CA GLY A 235 -1.35 11.03 23.61
C GLY A 235 -2.67 10.29 23.88
N THR A 236 -3.85 10.89 23.68
CA THR A 236 -5.14 10.27 24.02
C THR A 236 -5.89 9.72 22.80
N ASN A 237 -6.65 8.65 22.98
CA ASN A 237 -7.50 8.01 21.98
C ASN A 237 -8.51 9.02 21.39
N GLY A 238 -8.74 8.96 20.08
CA GLY A 238 -9.63 9.88 19.34
C GLY A 238 -9.16 11.33 19.22
N SER A 239 -8.03 11.70 19.84
CA SER A 239 -7.48 13.05 19.74
C SER A 239 -7.05 13.40 18.32
N PRO A 240 -7.09 14.68 17.92
CA PRO A 240 -6.67 15.11 16.59
C PRO A 240 -5.28 14.59 16.21
N THR A 241 -5.13 14.32 14.92
CA THR A 241 -3.84 14.04 14.29
C THR A 241 -3.47 15.22 13.38
N ASP A 242 -2.45 15.98 13.77
CA ASP A 242 -1.96 17.13 13.02
C ASP A 242 -0.63 16.80 12.34
N VAL A 243 -0.71 16.25 11.13
CA VAL A 243 0.45 15.84 10.33
C VAL A 243 0.29 16.27 8.87
N SER A 244 1.42 16.49 8.19
CA SER A 244 1.40 16.81 6.76
C SER A 244 0.96 15.61 5.90
N GLU A 245 0.41 15.89 4.71
CA GLU A 245 0.10 14.85 3.72
C GLU A 245 1.33 13.98 3.38
N ARG A 246 2.52 14.57 3.34
CA ARG A 246 3.77 13.82 3.17
C ARG A 246 3.95 12.77 4.27
N THR A 247 3.70 13.13 5.53
CA THR A 247 3.78 12.19 6.64
C THR A 247 2.74 11.09 6.50
N LEU A 248 1.50 11.42 6.14
CA LEU A 248 0.46 10.41 5.86
C LEU A 248 0.95 9.42 4.81
N ARG A 249 1.41 9.92 3.65
CA ARG A 249 1.83 9.09 2.53
C ARG A 249 3.12 8.29 2.77
N GLU A 250 4.08 8.83 3.52
CA GLU A 250 5.37 8.15 3.78
C GLU A 250 5.33 7.21 4.99
N VAL A 251 4.41 7.43 5.94
CA VAL A 251 4.40 6.71 7.23
C VAL A 251 3.14 5.89 7.42
N PHE A 252 1.95 6.51 7.32
CA PHE A 252 0.71 5.90 7.78
C PHE A 252 -0.07 5.18 6.67
N PHE A 253 0.02 5.66 5.43
CA PHE A 253 -0.62 5.05 4.27
C PHE A 253 0.04 3.77 3.73
N PRO A 254 1.37 3.55 3.79
CA PRO A 254 1.99 2.39 3.15
C PRO A 254 1.36 1.03 3.52
N PRO A 255 1.00 0.76 4.80
CA PRO A 255 0.27 -0.46 5.13
C PRO A 255 -1.09 -0.55 4.41
N TYR A 256 -1.94 0.49 4.48
CA TYR A 256 -3.25 0.47 3.84
C TYR A 256 -3.16 0.36 2.32
N GLU A 257 -2.29 1.13 1.68
CA GLU A 257 -2.08 1.08 0.23
C GLU A 257 -1.71 -0.34 -0.23
N ARG A 258 -0.78 -0.98 0.48
CA ARG A 258 -0.35 -2.34 0.15
C ARG A 258 -1.50 -3.34 0.30
N LEU A 259 -2.22 -3.28 1.41
CA LEU A 259 -3.32 -4.20 1.72
C LEU A 259 -4.51 -4.02 0.76
N VAL A 260 -4.80 -2.78 0.34
CA VAL A 260 -5.79 -2.49 -0.70
C VAL A 260 -5.39 -3.12 -2.03
N LYS A 261 -4.13 -2.93 -2.46
CA LYS A 261 -3.62 -3.55 -3.70
C LYS A 261 -3.60 -5.07 -3.67
N GLU A 262 -3.53 -5.66 -2.48
CA GLU A 262 -3.64 -7.11 -2.25
C GLU A 262 -5.08 -7.62 -2.12
N GLY A 263 -6.07 -6.71 -2.11
CA GLY A 263 -7.49 -7.07 -2.09
C GLY A 263 -8.08 -7.28 -0.70
N VAL A 264 -7.64 -6.51 0.32
CA VAL A 264 -8.37 -6.43 1.60
C VAL A 264 -9.84 -6.05 1.34
N GLY A 265 -10.77 -6.70 2.05
CA GLY A 265 -12.19 -6.61 1.73
C GLY A 265 -12.96 -5.50 2.44
N SER A 266 -12.44 -4.97 3.55
CA SER A 266 -13.01 -3.78 4.21
C SER A 266 -11.95 -2.89 4.88
N ILE A 267 -12.29 -1.61 5.07
CA ILE A 267 -11.50 -0.61 5.80
C ILE A 267 -12.38 -0.01 6.89
N MET A 268 -11.86 0.15 8.10
CA MET A 268 -12.51 0.88 9.19
C MET A 268 -11.85 2.24 9.38
N MET A 269 -12.67 3.29 9.46
CA MET A 269 -12.20 4.67 9.66
C MET A 269 -11.79 4.90 11.13
N SER A 270 -10.87 5.84 11.37
CA SER A 270 -10.36 6.15 12.72
C SER A 270 -11.20 7.20 13.44
N HIS A 271 -11.31 7.09 14.77
CA HIS A 271 -12.04 8.04 15.63
C HIS A 271 -11.60 9.51 15.47
N ASN A 272 -10.34 9.74 15.10
CA ASN A 272 -9.75 11.08 15.10
C ASN A 272 -10.11 11.91 13.85
N GLU A 273 -9.75 13.19 13.92
CA GLU A 273 -9.62 14.04 12.74
C GLU A 273 -8.18 14.11 12.22
N VAL A 274 -8.02 14.39 10.93
CA VAL A 274 -6.73 14.68 10.30
C VAL A 274 -6.76 16.12 9.76
N GLY A 275 -5.90 16.98 10.31
CA GLY A 275 -5.85 18.39 9.91
C GLY A 275 -7.17 19.16 10.07
N GLY A 276 -8.02 18.77 11.03
CA GLY A 276 -9.32 19.40 11.29
C GLY A 276 -10.52 18.75 10.57
N ILE A 277 -10.32 17.64 9.84
CA ILE A 277 -11.39 16.93 9.12
C ILE A 277 -11.58 15.54 9.77
N PRO A 278 -12.72 15.24 10.41
CA PRO A 278 -13.02 13.93 10.98
C PRO A 278 -12.95 12.83 9.92
N ALA A 279 -12.38 11.67 10.26
CA ALA A 279 -12.15 10.61 9.28
C ALA A 279 -13.45 10.12 8.59
N HIS A 280 -14.57 10.11 9.34
CA HIS A 280 -15.87 9.60 8.88
C HIS A 280 -16.64 10.52 7.94
N GLU A 281 -16.18 11.76 7.76
CA GLU A 281 -16.66 12.68 6.71
C GLU A 281 -15.58 13.03 5.68
N ASN A 282 -14.42 12.38 5.74
CA ASN A 282 -13.27 12.75 4.92
C ASN A 282 -13.31 12.09 3.53
N GLU A 283 -13.94 12.78 2.58
CA GLU A 283 -14.05 12.35 1.16
C GLU A 283 -12.68 12.17 0.50
N TRP A 284 -11.67 12.97 0.88
CA TRP A 284 -10.32 12.82 0.34
C TRP A 284 -9.72 11.46 0.72
N LEU A 285 -9.89 11.01 1.97
CA LEU A 285 -9.43 9.69 2.41
C LEU A 285 -10.19 8.55 1.73
N MET A 286 -11.52 8.58 1.77
CA MET A 286 -12.36 7.45 1.32
C MET A 286 -12.45 7.36 -0.21
N GLU A 287 -12.73 8.46 -0.90
CA GLU A 287 -12.98 8.45 -2.34
C GLU A 287 -11.71 8.77 -3.13
N SER A 288 -11.00 9.86 -2.79
CA SER A 288 -9.83 10.27 -3.58
C SER A 288 -8.65 9.31 -3.40
N VAL A 289 -8.26 9.01 -2.15
CA VAL A 289 -7.10 8.15 -1.85
C VAL A 289 -7.45 6.67 -1.96
N ALA A 290 -8.36 6.16 -1.11
CA ALA A 290 -8.57 4.72 -1.04
C ALA A 290 -9.18 4.16 -2.33
N ARG A 291 -10.24 4.77 -2.89
CA ARG A 291 -10.86 4.29 -4.14
C ARG A 291 -10.17 4.81 -5.39
N GLY A 292 -9.83 6.10 -5.44
CA GLY A 292 -9.25 6.75 -6.61
C GLY A 292 -7.80 6.32 -6.85
N GLU A 293 -6.91 6.62 -5.91
CA GLU A 293 -5.47 6.34 -6.05
C GLU A 293 -5.13 4.86 -5.88
N TRP A 294 -5.72 4.16 -4.91
CA TRP A 294 -5.36 2.77 -4.59
C TRP A 294 -6.27 1.71 -5.23
N GLY A 295 -7.44 2.10 -5.73
CA GLY A 295 -8.38 1.18 -6.39
C GLY A 295 -9.17 0.29 -5.43
N PHE A 296 -9.46 0.74 -4.20
CA PHE A 296 -10.19 -0.04 -3.21
C PHE A 296 -11.61 -0.43 -3.67
N GLY A 297 -11.80 -1.73 -3.90
CA GLY A 297 -13.07 -2.33 -4.33
C GLY A 297 -13.99 -2.83 -3.20
N GLY A 298 -13.48 -2.89 -1.96
CA GLY A 298 -14.24 -3.32 -0.79
C GLY A 298 -15.16 -2.23 -0.24
N PHE A 299 -15.69 -2.46 0.96
CA PHE A 299 -16.56 -1.50 1.65
C PHE A 299 -15.91 -0.83 2.86
N VAL A 300 -16.29 0.42 3.13
CA VAL A 300 -15.83 1.21 4.28
C VAL A 300 -16.86 1.15 5.40
N VAL A 301 -16.41 0.88 6.63
CA VAL A 301 -17.23 0.88 7.85
C VAL A 301 -16.78 1.98 8.80
N SER A 302 -17.72 2.58 9.53
CA SER A 302 -17.38 3.42 10.69
C SER A 302 -16.80 2.58 11.83
N ASP A 303 -15.99 3.20 12.67
CA ASP A 303 -15.84 2.71 14.05
C ASP A 303 -17.08 3.06 14.90
N TRP A 304 -17.07 2.60 16.15
CA TRP A 304 -18.16 2.66 17.12
C TRP A 304 -18.71 4.08 17.32
N MET A 305 -19.95 4.32 16.84
CA MET A 305 -20.72 5.56 17.03
C MET A 305 -20.06 6.84 16.48
N ASP A 306 -19.01 6.72 15.68
CA ASP A 306 -18.26 7.89 15.22
C ASP A 306 -19.00 8.74 14.19
N ILE A 307 -20.00 8.20 13.50
CA ILE A 307 -20.84 9.02 12.63
C ILE A 307 -21.67 9.98 13.48
N GLU A 308 -22.21 9.53 14.61
CA GLU A 308 -22.87 10.39 15.60
C GLU A 308 -21.92 11.48 16.12
N HIS A 309 -20.63 11.17 16.27
CA HIS A 309 -19.62 12.13 16.74
C HIS A 309 -19.36 13.32 15.80
N LEU A 310 -19.77 13.24 14.53
CA LEU A 310 -19.84 14.43 13.65
C LEU A 310 -20.82 15.48 14.22
N TRP A 311 -21.89 15.05 14.89
CA TRP A 311 -22.92 15.93 15.45
C TRP A 311 -22.65 16.37 16.89
N ASP A 312 -22.22 15.48 17.77
CA ASP A 312 -22.13 15.78 19.21
C ASP A 312 -20.73 16.14 19.71
N VAL A 313 -19.67 15.62 19.09
CA VAL A 313 -18.25 15.87 19.44
C VAL A 313 -17.60 16.87 18.49
N HIS A 314 -17.43 16.52 17.21
CA HIS A 314 -16.74 17.35 16.21
C HIS A 314 -17.55 18.59 15.79
N ARG A 315 -18.88 18.52 15.92
CA ARG A 315 -19.81 19.62 15.58
C ARG A 315 -19.70 20.09 14.12
N THR A 316 -19.36 19.20 13.20
CA THR A 316 -19.37 19.44 11.74
C THR A 316 -20.78 19.27 11.17
N ALA A 317 -21.63 18.48 11.84
CA ALA A 317 -23.04 18.30 11.52
C ALA A 317 -23.96 19.02 12.54
N PRO A 318 -25.00 19.77 12.12
CA PRO A 318 -26.00 20.36 13.01
C PRO A 318 -27.03 19.37 13.57
N SER A 319 -27.09 18.15 13.03
CA SER A 319 -28.03 17.11 13.47
C SER A 319 -27.51 15.72 13.09
N LEU A 320 -28.04 14.67 13.74
CA LEU A 320 -27.72 13.29 13.39
C LEU A 320 -28.04 12.95 11.92
N LYS A 321 -29.17 13.43 11.39
CA LYS A 321 -29.52 13.24 9.98
C LYS A 321 -28.49 13.86 9.05
N GLU A 322 -27.93 15.01 9.43
CA GLU A 322 -26.89 15.66 8.63
C GLU A 322 -25.54 14.93 8.73
N ALA A 323 -25.22 14.34 9.88
CA ALA A 323 -24.03 13.49 10.04
C ALA A 323 -24.09 12.23 9.15
N PHE A 324 -25.26 11.57 9.08
CA PHE A 324 -25.48 10.46 8.14
C PHE A 324 -25.36 10.91 6.68
N TYR A 325 -25.85 12.11 6.36
CA TYR A 325 -25.68 12.68 5.02
C TYR A 325 -24.20 12.91 4.67
N GLN A 326 -23.45 13.60 5.55
CA GLN A 326 -22.03 13.92 5.35
C GLN A 326 -21.18 12.65 5.15
N SER A 327 -21.35 11.65 6.03
CA SER A 327 -20.61 10.40 5.95
C SER A 327 -20.91 9.57 4.69
N ILE A 328 -22.18 9.43 4.29
CA ILE A 328 -22.55 8.66 3.08
C ILE A 328 -22.03 9.33 1.81
N VAL A 329 -22.14 10.66 1.73
CA VAL A 329 -21.63 11.44 0.60
C VAL A 329 -20.11 11.38 0.52
N ALA A 330 -19.42 11.35 1.66
CA ALA A 330 -17.97 11.22 1.73
C ALA A 330 -17.44 9.82 1.34
N GLY A 331 -18.30 8.79 1.25
CA GLY A 331 -17.90 7.45 0.78
C GLY A 331 -18.17 6.30 1.75
N MET A 332 -18.76 6.55 2.92
CA MET A 332 -19.10 5.52 3.91
C MET A 332 -20.10 4.50 3.35
N ASP A 333 -19.89 3.20 3.61
CA ASP A 333 -20.77 2.13 3.13
C ASP A 333 -21.55 1.43 4.25
N MET A 334 -20.99 1.35 5.46
CA MET A 334 -21.62 0.67 6.59
C MET A 334 -21.48 1.47 7.88
N HIS A 335 -22.60 1.57 8.60
CA HIS A 335 -22.70 2.23 9.90
C HIS A 335 -22.60 1.22 11.06
N MET A 336 -21.68 1.47 11.97
CA MET A 336 -21.49 0.80 13.25
C MET A 336 -21.67 1.85 14.36
N HIS A 337 -22.79 1.91 15.06
CA HIS A 337 -24.01 1.12 14.94
C HIS A 337 -25.18 2.01 15.34
N GLY A 338 -26.43 1.70 14.97
CA GLY A 338 -27.53 2.44 15.61
C GLY A 338 -28.91 2.27 15.01
N VAL A 339 -29.92 2.62 15.82
CA VAL A 339 -31.34 2.42 15.47
C VAL A 339 -31.91 3.50 14.56
N LYS A 340 -31.29 4.68 14.48
CA LYS A 340 -31.79 5.84 13.72
C LYS A 340 -31.36 5.87 12.25
N TRP A 341 -30.34 5.11 11.91
CA TRP A 341 -29.79 5.01 10.55
C TRP A 341 -30.87 4.70 9.50
N ASN A 342 -31.61 3.61 9.68
CA ASN A 342 -32.57 3.14 8.67
C ASN A 342 -33.64 4.20 8.35
N GLU A 343 -34.22 4.81 9.37
CA GLU A 343 -35.25 5.84 9.25
C GLU A 343 -34.71 7.08 8.52
N LEU A 344 -33.63 7.68 9.07
CA LEU A 344 -33.12 8.98 8.61
C LEU A 344 -32.45 8.90 7.23
N VAL A 345 -31.77 7.80 6.90
CA VAL A 345 -31.17 7.61 5.56
C VAL A 345 -32.25 7.40 4.51
N CYS A 346 -33.31 6.64 4.82
CA CYS A 346 -34.45 6.53 3.90
C CYS A 346 -35.12 7.88 3.64
N GLU A 347 -35.25 8.74 4.67
CA GLU A 347 -35.73 10.10 4.48
C GLU A 347 -34.83 10.93 3.57
N LEU A 348 -33.51 10.90 3.76
CA LEU A 348 -32.55 11.61 2.91
C LEU A 348 -32.66 11.21 1.43
N VAL A 349 -32.91 9.92 1.16
CA VAL A 349 -33.14 9.43 -0.22
C VAL A 349 -34.48 9.92 -0.77
N ARG A 350 -35.56 9.84 0.01
CA ARG A 350 -36.89 10.34 -0.40
C ARG A 350 -36.92 11.86 -0.59
N GLU A 351 -36.09 12.60 0.13
CA GLU A 351 -35.87 14.04 -0.04
C GLU A 351 -35.02 14.37 -1.28
N GLY A 352 -34.42 13.37 -1.92
CA GLY A 352 -33.53 13.54 -3.08
C GLY A 352 -32.14 14.07 -2.71
N ARG A 353 -31.77 14.07 -1.43
CA ARG A 353 -30.44 14.49 -0.96
C ARG A 353 -29.38 13.42 -1.19
N ILE A 354 -29.76 12.15 -1.06
CA ILE A 354 -28.93 10.99 -1.42
C ILE A 354 -29.62 10.27 -2.58
N THR A 355 -28.87 9.89 -3.60
CA THR A 355 -29.44 9.09 -4.69
C THR A 355 -29.54 7.63 -4.28
N GLU A 356 -30.59 6.93 -4.73
CA GLU A 356 -30.70 5.48 -4.49
C GLU A 356 -29.52 4.73 -5.12
N GLU A 357 -28.95 5.22 -6.23
CA GLU A 357 -27.75 4.64 -6.83
C GLU A 357 -26.53 4.68 -5.88
N ARG A 358 -26.37 5.73 -5.05
CA ARG A 358 -25.30 5.77 -4.05
C ARG A 358 -25.48 4.68 -3.00
N ILE A 359 -26.72 4.44 -2.56
CA ILE A 359 -27.06 3.32 -1.65
C ILE A 359 -26.76 1.99 -2.33
N ASP A 360 -27.17 1.82 -3.58
CA ASP A 360 -26.95 0.61 -4.37
C ASP A 360 -25.47 0.27 -4.51
N GLN A 361 -24.59 1.25 -4.70
CA GLN A 361 -23.15 1.04 -4.73
C GLN A 361 -22.60 0.42 -3.44
N SER A 362 -23.03 0.90 -2.27
CA SER A 362 -22.62 0.36 -0.96
C SER A 362 -23.19 -1.05 -0.76
N VAL A 363 -24.47 -1.24 -1.07
CA VAL A 363 -25.14 -2.54 -0.94
C VAL A 363 -24.52 -3.59 -1.85
N ARG A 364 -24.13 -3.24 -3.09
CA ARG A 364 -23.43 -4.17 -4.00
C ARG A 364 -22.15 -4.73 -3.37
N ARG A 365 -21.32 -3.87 -2.77
CA ARG A 365 -20.05 -4.29 -2.11
C ARG A 365 -20.32 -5.24 -0.94
N ILE A 366 -21.31 -4.94 -0.12
CA ILE A 366 -21.70 -5.76 1.04
C ILE A 366 -22.27 -7.11 0.59
N LEU A 367 -23.15 -7.11 -0.42
CA LEU A 367 -23.73 -8.34 -0.97
C LEU A 367 -22.68 -9.21 -1.65
N GLU A 368 -21.71 -8.62 -2.34
CA GLU A 368 -20.59 -9.35 -2.94
C GLU A 368 -19.86 -10.20 -1.90
N VAL A 369 -19.51 -9.62 -0.75
CA VAL A 369 -18.89 -10.36 0.35
C VAL A 369 -19.78 -11.52 0.81
N LYS A 370 -21.08 -11.28 1.02
CA LYS A 370 -22.02 -12.31 1.49
C LYS A 370 -22.13 -13.48 0.51
N PHE A 371 -22.16 -13.20 -0.80
CA PHE A 371 -22.14 -14.25 -1.83
C PHE A 371 -20.81 -14.99 -1.88
N ARG A 372 -19.69 -14.28 -1.85
CA ARG A 372 -18.34 -14.87 -1.92
C ARG A 372 -18.05 -15.79 -0.74
N LEU A 373 -18.47 -15.41 0.47
CA LEU A 373 -18.36 -16.24 1.67
C LEU A 373 -19.31 -17.45 1.71
N GLY A 374 -20.19 -17.60 0.69
CA GLY A 374 -21.13 -18.71 0.55
C GLY A 374 -22.32 -18.66 1.51
N LEU A 375 -22.65 -17.48 2.05
CA LEU A 375 -23.67 -17.36 3.11
C LEU A 375 -25.09 -17.61 2.59
N PHE A 376 -25.35 -17.41 1.30
CA PHE A 376 -26.64 -17.73 0.69
C PHE A 376 -26.85 -19.25 0.55
N GLU A 377 -25.77 -20.01 0.42
CA GLU A 377 -25.79 -21.48 0.29
C GLU A 377 -25.70 -22.18 1.65
N SER A 378 -24.96 -21.59 2.59
CA SER A 378 -24.68 -22.18 3.90
C SER A 378 -24.59 -21.10 4.99
N PRO A 379 -25.74 -20.55 5.45
CA PRO A 379 -25.77 -19.45 6.42
C PRO A 379 -25.48 -19.89 7.87
N TYR A 380 -25.47 -21.19 8.17
CA TYR A 380 -25.40 -21.72 9.54
C TYR A 380 -24.03 -22.36 9.83
N ALA A 381 -23.59 -22.26 11.09
CA ALA A 381 -22.42 -22.97 11.60
C ALA A 381 -22.82 -24.33 12.23
N ASP A 382 -21.89 -25.29 12.22
CA ASP A 382 -22.09 -26.65 12.74
C ASP A 382 -21.69 -26.74 14.22
N GLU A 383 -22.69 -26.66 15.10
CA GLU A 383 -22.54 -26.77 16.56
C GLU A 383 -21.84 -28.07 17.00
N LYS A 384 -21.95 -29.16 16.23
CA LYS A 384 -21.33 -30.45 16.61
C LYS A 384 -19.84 -30.50 16.31
N LYS A 385 -19.35 -29.64 15.40
CA LYS A 385 -17.95 -29.63 14.97
C LYS A 385 -17.14 -28.48 15.55
N THR A 386 -17.79 -27.46 16.12
CA THR A 386 -17.12 -26.23 16.59
C THR A 386 -15.89 -26.49 17.47
N MET A 387 -16.02 -27.36 18.48
CA MET A 387 -14.93 -27.67 19.43
C MET A 387 -13.85 -28.61 18.88
N THR A 388 -14.02 -29.17 17.67
CA THR A 388 -12.94 -29.90 17.00
C THR A 388 -11.90 -28.97 16.39
N ILE A 389 -12.27 -27.69 16.19
CA ILE A 389 -11.44 -26.65 15.59
C ILE A 389 -10.93 -25.71 16.67
N ARG A 390 -11.82 -25.22 17.54
CA ARG A 390 -11.51 -24.27 18.60
C ARG A 390 -10.63 -24.89 19.67
N LEU A 391 -9.63 -24.15 20.13
CA LEU A 391 -8.70 -24.61 21.18
C LEU A 391 -8.04 -25.97 20.85
N SER A 392 -7.86 -26.26 19.55
CA SER A 392 -7.22 -27.49 19.11
C SER A 392 -5.78 -27.57 19.63
N ALA A 393 -5.23 -28.79 19.68
CA ALA A 393 -3.83 -28.99 20.08
C ALA A 393 -2.85 -28.19 19.20
N GLU A 394 -3.16 -28.05 17.91
CA GLU A 394 -2.36 -27.29 16.94
C GLU A 394 -2.41 -25.77 17.24
N HIS A 395 -3.60 -25.22 17.50
CA HIS A 395 -3.76 -23.81 17.80
C HIS A 395 -3.08 -23.45 19.14
N ARG A 396 -3.24 -24.32 20.15
CA ARG A 396 -2.56 -24.17 21.44
C ARG A 396 -1.02 -24.22 21.30
N ALA A 397 -0.51 -25.14 20.48
CA ALA A 397 0.92 -25.21 20.19
C ALA A 397 1.41 -23.93 19.49
N THR A 398 0.63 -23.39 18.56
CA THR A 398 0.94 -22.14 17.85
C THR A 398 0.93 -20.95 18.81
N ALA A 399 -0.03 -20.86 19.73
CA ALA A 399 -0.06 -19.80 20.76
C ALA A 399 1.17 -19.83 21.67
N LEU A 400 1.60 -21.02 22.12
CA LEU A 400 2.82 -21.17 22.90
C LEU A 400 4.09 -20.85 22.09
N GLU A 401 4.17 -21.29 20.82
CA GLU A 401 5.27 -20.96 19.91
C GLU A 401 5.37 -19.45 19.66
N ALA A 402 4.23 -18.78 19.45
CA ALA A 402 4.16 -17.33 19.29
C ALA A 402 4.62 -16.59 20.54
N ALA A 403 4.17 -17.01 21.74
CA ALA A 403 4.59 -16.41 23.00
C ALA A 403 6.12 -16.52 23.19
N ARG A 404 6.69 -17.71 22.97
CA ARG A 404 8.16 -17.94 23.04
C ARG A 404 8.95 -17.04 22.10
N ASN A 405 8.41 -16.78 20.90
CA ASN A 405 9.07 -15.99 19.87
C ASN A 405 8.80 -14.48 19.96
N GLY A 406 7.84 -14.05 20.80
CA GLY A 406 7.49 -12.64 21.00
C GLY A 406 8.10 -11.99 22.24
N ILE A 407 8.55 -12.78 23.22
CA ILE A 407 9.15 -12.27 24.46
C ILE A 407 10.60 -11.81 24.23
N VAL A 408 10.89 -10.54 24.56
CA VAL A 408 12.18 -9.89 24.32
C VAL A 408 13.04 -9.89 25.58
N LEU A 409 14.27 -10.40 25.47
CA LEU A 409 15.28 -10.23 26.50
C LEU A 409 15.94 -8.86 26.35
N LEU A 410 15.57 -7.90 27.20
CA LEU A 410 16.05 -6.51 27.12
C LEU A 410 17.45 -6.34 27.70
N LYS A 411 17.71 -6.98 28.84
CA LYS A 411 18.98 -6.90 29.57
C LYS A 411 19.30 -8.24 30.22
N ASN A 412 20.58 -8.61 30.22
CA ASN A 412 21.08 -9.78 30.95
C ASN A 412 22.58 -9.66 31.26
N ASP A 413 22.91 -9.36 32.51
CA ASP A 413 24.28 -9.26 33.05
C ASP A 413 24.79 -10.62 33.55
N GLY A 414 24.51 -11.68 32.78
CA GLY A 414 24.96 -13.06 33.06
C GLY A 414 24.12 -13.84 34.09
N LEU A 415 22.97 -13.31 34.51
CA LEU A 415 22.06 -14.00 35.45
C LEU A 415 21.23 -15.09 34.76
N LEU A 416 20.70 -14.81 33.58
CA LEU A 416 19.87 -15.74 32.82
C LEU A 416 20.71 -16.54 31.80
N PRO A 417 20.37 -17.82 31.53
CA PRO A 417 19.25 -18.55 32.11
C PRO A 417 19.51 -19.04 33.54
N LEU A 418 18.45 -19.15 34.33
CA LEU A 418 18.47 -19.65 35.70
C LEU A 418 18.79 -21.15 35.75
N ASP A 419 19.54 -21.55 36.76
CA ASP A 419 19.89 -22.95 37.04
C ASP A 419 19.01 -23.47 38.18
N ALA A 420 17.94 -24.20 37.84
CA ALA A 420 17.00 -24.73 38.81
C ALA A 420 17.66 -25.63 39.88
N ALA A 421 18.81 -26.26 39.57
CA ALA A 421 19.51 -27.11 40.53
C ALA A 421 20.23 -26.31 41.63
N LYS A 422 20.42 -24.99 41.44
CA LYS A 422 21.07 -24.09 42.41
C LYS A 422 20.09 -23.22 43.19
N LEU A 423 18.80 -23.26 42.85
CA LEU A 423 17.76 -22.47 43.47
C LEU A 423 16.95 -23.39 44.38
N HIS A 424 16.85 -23.03 45.66
CA HIS A 424 15.99 -23.71 46.59
C HIS A 424 14.69 -22.91 46.76
N ARG A 425 14.82 -21.60 47.01
CA ARG A 425 13.68 -20.74 47.31
C ARG A 425 13.74 -19.46 46.48
N VAL A 426 12.67 -19.16 45.74
CA VAL A 426 12.56 -18.01 44.84
C VAL A 426 11.32 -17.22 45.21
N MET A 427 11.46 -15.93 45.44
CA MET A 427 10.29 -15.06 45.62
C MET A 427 9.74 -14.67 44.25
N VAL A 428 8.42 -14.77 44.09
CA VAL A 428 7.69 -14.22 42.96
C VAL A 428 6.71 -13.16 43.50
N THR A 429 6.72 -11.96 42.94
CA THR A 429 5.88 -10.84 43.40
C THR A 429 5.50 -9.94 42.23
N GLY A 430 4.58 -9.00 42.47
CA GLY A 430 4.11 -8.03 41.50
C GLY A 430 2.72 -8.35 40.95
N ILE A 431 2.10 -7.35 40.33
CA ILE A 431 0.67 -7.33 40.01
C ILE A 431 0.25 -8.39 38.97
N ASN A 432 1.19 -8.83 38.13
CA ASN A 432 0.93 -9.73 37.00
C ASN A 432 1.56 -11.12 37.21
N ALA A 433 2.05 -11.41 38.42
CA ALA A 433 2.76 -12.66 38.72
C ALA A 433 1.84 -13.90 38.69
N ASP A 434 0.60 -13.79 39.15
CA ASP A 434 -0.38 -14.88 39.20
C ASP A 434 -1.78 -14.39 38.80
N ASP A 435 -1.88 -13.70 37.66
CA ASP A 435 -3.12 -13.10 37.16
C ASP A 435 -3.34 -13.41 35.66
N GLU A 436 -4.60 -13.51 35.23
CA GLU A 436 -4.97 -13.74 33.83
C GLU A 436 -4.69 -12.54 32.92
N ASN A 437 -4.33 -11.39 33.48
CA ASN A 437 -3.98 -10.17 32.76
C ASN A 437 -2.88 -10.33 31.71
N ILE A 438 -2.10 -11.42 31.74
CA ILE A 438 -1.18 -11.81 30.65
C ILE A 438 -1.87 -12.02 29.29
N LEU A 439 -3.20 -12.18 29.26
CA LEU A 439 -3.99 -12.29 28.04
C LEU A 439 -3.98 -10.98 27.23
N GLY A 440 -3.96 -9.83 27.91
CA GLY A 440 -3.98 -8.51 27.29
C GLY A 440 -5.37 -7.91 27.05
N ASP A 441 -5.39 -6.71 26.48
CA ASP A 441 -6.58 -6.05 25.98
C ASP A 441 -7.24 -6.87 24.85
N TRP A 442 -8.51 -6.59 24.52
CA TRP A 442 -9.30 -7.34 23.54
C TRP A 442 -9.46 -8.84 23.83
N SER A 443 -9.31 -9.22 25.11
CA SER A 443 -9.60 -10.54 25.64
C SER A 443 -10.73 -10.52 26.66
N ALA A 444 -11.62 -11.52 26.57
CA ALA A 444 -12.51 -11.87 27.67
C ALA A 444 -11.76 -12.80 28.65
N SER A 445 -12.20 -12.82 29.91
CA SER A 445 -11.69 -13.79 30.88
C SER A 445 -11.90 -15.21 30.37
N GLN A 446 -10.88 -16.04 30.54
CA GLN A 446 -10.88 -17.41 30.06
C GLN A 446 -11.07 -18.38 31.22
N ARG A 447 -11.42 -19.63 30.91
CA ARG A 447 -11.45 -20.68 31.92
C ARG A 447 -10.04 -20.90 32.48
N PRO A 448 -9.85 -21.04 33.81
CA PRO A 448 -8.53 -21.18 34.41
C PRO A 448 -7.68 -22.29 33.79
N GLU A 449 -8.27 -23.43 33.38
CA GLU A 449 -7.54 -24.52 32.74
C GLU A 449 -6.95 -24.18 31.35
N ASN A 450 -7.37 -23.06 30.76
CA ASN A 450 -6.89 -22.61 29.46
C ASN A 450 -5.80 -21.55 29.54
N VAL A 451 -5.54 -20.99 30.72
CA VAL A 451 -4.54 -19.95 30.94
C VAL A 451 -3.44 -20.51 31.84
N THR A 452 -2.19 -20.13 31.58
CA THR A 452 -1.07 -20.43 32.47
C THR A 452 -0.44 -19.13 32.92
N THR A 453 -0.66 -18.76 34.18
CA THR A 453 -0.06 -17.56 34.78
C THR A 453 1.47 -17.71 34.88
N ILE A 454 2.20 -16.63 35.13
CA ILE A 454 3.67 -16.69 35.26
C ILE A 454 4.08 -17.57 36.44
N LEU A 455 3.41 -17.45 37.59
CA LEU A 455 3.67 -18.30 38.75
C LEU A 455 3.38 -19.78 38.47
N GLU A 456 2.29 -20.08 37.76
CA GLU A 456 1.99 -21.46 37.33
C GLU A 456 3.05 -22.01 36.38
N GLY A 457 3.45 -21.22 35.37
CA GLY A 457 4.50 -21.60 34.43
C GLY A 457 5.84 -21.87 35.12
N LEU A 458 6.22 -21.03 36.09
CA LEU A 458 7.44 -21.21 36.90
C LEU A 458 7.39 -22.54 37.66
N ARG A 459 6.27 -22.84 38.31
CA ARG A 459 6.06 -24.12 39.03
C ARG A 459 6.08 -25.33 38.10
N GLN A 460 5.56 -25.20 36.88
CA GLN A 460 5.57 -26.26 35.87
C GLN A 460 6.97 -26.56 35.34
N VAL A 461 7.76 -25.51 35.02
CA VAL A 461 9.09 -25.64 34.43
C VAL A 461 10.15 -26.03 35.45
N ALA A 462 10.03 -25.57 36.70
CA ALA A 462 10.98 -25.83 37.77
C ALA A 462 10.31 -26.39 39.04
N PRO A 463 9.71 -27.59 38.99
CA PRO A 463 8.93 -28.16 40.11
C PRO A 463 9.76 -28.49 41.35
N GLY A 464 11.10 -28.49 41.26
CA GLY A 464 12.00 -28.68 42.39
C GLY A 464 12.35 -27.41 43.17
N VAL A 465 11.92 -26.24 42.69
CA VAL A 465 12.16 -24.93 43.33
C VAL A 465 10.93 -24.55 44.15
N GLU A 466 11.13 -24.08 45.38
CA GLU A 466 10.08 -23.51 46.22
C GLU A 466 9.81 -22.07 45.78
N PHE A 467 8.61 -21.81 45.24
CA PHE A 467 8.18 -20.47 44.83
C PHE A 467 7.31 -19.82 45.90
N ASP A 468 7.90 -18.83 46.58
CA ASP A 468 7.25 -17.97 47.56
C ASP A 468 6.51 -16.83 46.84
N PHE A 469 5.19 -16.94 46.71
CA PHE A 469 4.39 -15.86 46.14
C PHE A 469 4.04 -14.81 47.20
N VAL A 470 4.43 -13.56 46.94
CA VAL A 470 4.03 -12.41 47.76
C VAL A 470 3.07 -11.55 46.96
N ASP A 471 1.78 -11.77 47.18
CA ASP A 471 0.71 -11.07 46.48
C ASP A 471 0.73 -9.54 46.75
N GLN A 472 0.71 -8.76 45.66
CA GLN A 472 0.62 -7.30 45.67
C GLN A 472 -0.79 -6.79 45.34
N GLY A 473 -1.74 -7.70 45.09
CA GLY A 473 -2.98 -7.43 44.40
C GLY A 473 -2.76 -7.23 42.91
N TRP A 474 -3.85 -7.14 42.16
CA TRP A 474 -3.83 -6.99 40.70
C TRP A 474 -3.86 -5.52 40.25
N ASN A 475 -4.36 -4.61 41.09
CA ASN A 475 -4.56 -3.21 40.72
C ASN A 475 -3.33 -2.37 41.08
N PRO A 476 -2.54 -1.89 40.10
CA PRO A 476 -1.35 -1.08 40.37
C PRO A 476 -1.66 0.23 41.11
N VAL A 477 -2.82 0.83 40.89
CA VAL A 477 -3.19 2.13 41.49
C VAL A 477 -3.45 2.01 42.99
N SER A 478 -3.84 0.83 43.47
CA SER A 478 -4.22 0.59 44.87
C SER A 478 -3.34 -0.45 45.57
N MET A 479 -2.07 -0.55 45.16
CA MET A 479 -1.09 -1.41 45.85
C MET A 479 -0.94 -1.02 47.32
N SER A 480 -0.77 -2.01 48.20
CA SER A 480 -0.59 -1.81 49.64
C SER A 480 0.90 -1.59 49.96
N PRO A 481 1.28 -0.49 50.65
CA PRO A 481 2.62 -0.31 51.17
C PRO A 481 3.07 -1.46 52.10
N GLU A 482 2.14 -2.05 52.86
CA GLU A 482 2.43 -3.20 53.71
C GLU A 482 2.75 -4.46 52.87
N ALA A 483 2.12 -4.63 51.70
CA ALA A 483 2.46 -5.71 50.78
C ALA A 483 3.85 -5.51 50.15
N VAL A 484 4.21 -4.27 49.83
CA VAL A 484 5.55 -3.91 49.35
C VAL A 484 6.61 -4.20 50.42
N GLU A 485 6.36 -3.82 51.67
CA GLU A 485 7.27 -4.09 52.79
C GLU A 485 7.41 -5.59 53.05
N ARG A 486 6.33 -6.37 52.96
CA ARG A 486 6.41 -7.84 53.04
C ARG A 486 7.28 -8.43 51.93
N ALA A 487 7.13 -7.97 50.69
CA ALA A 487 7.97 -8.42 49.59
C ALA A 487 9.44 -8.07 49.81
N ALA A 488 9.72 -6.86 50.30
CA ALA A 488 11.09 -6.43 50.64
C ALA A 488 11.72 -7.26 51.77
N ALA A 489 10.92 -7.69 52.76
CA ALA A 489 11.36 -8.57 53.83
C ALA A 489 11.63 -9.99 53.30
N THR A 490 10.69 -10.59 52.57
CA THR A 490 10.83 -11.92 51.96
C THR A 490 12.02 -11.98 51.00
N ALA A 491 12.25 -10.91 50.23
CA ALA A 491 13.34 -10.82 49.26
C ALA A 491 14.74 -11.05 49.86
N ARG A 492 14.92 -10.87 51.19
CA ARG A 492 16.20 -11.10 51.89
C ARG A 492 16.44 -12.58 52.21
N GLU A 493 15.37 -13.35 52.31
CA GLU A 493 15.35 -14.74 52.80
C GLU A 493 15.35 -15.80 51.67
N VAL A 494 15.39 -15.35 50.41
CA VAL A 494 15.37 -16.20 49.21
C VAL A 494 16.70 -16.18 48.45
N ASP A 495 16.84 -17.06 47.47
CA ASP A 495 18.02 -17.14 46.59
C ASP A 495 17.96 -16.12 45.44
N LEU A 496 16.74 -15.85 44.96
CA LEU A 496 16.44 -15.03 43.78
C LEU A 496 15.06 -14.39 43.93
N ASN A 497 14.91 -13.18 43.39
CA ASN A 497 13.62 -12.50 43.26
C ASN A 497 13.19 -12.42 41.78
N ILE A 498 11.90 -12.64 41.53
CA ILE A 498 11.23 -12.36 40.26
C ILE A 498 10.12 -11.35 40.54
N VAL A 499 10.23 -10.15 39.98
CA VAL A 499 9.20 -9.11 40.07
C VAL A 499 8.50 -9.02 38.72
N VAL A 500 7.17 -9.20 38.70
CA VAL A 500 6.35 -9.09 37.51
C VAL A 500 5.53 -7.80 37.57
N ALA A 501 5.95 -6.80 36.81
CA ALA A 501 5.37 -5.46 36.80
C ALA A 501 4.81 -5.09 35.42
N GLY A 502 4.10 -3.98 35.32
CA GLY A 502 3.61 -3.44 34.05
C GLY A 502 2.27 -2.76 34.20
N GLU A 503 1.32 -3.14 33.34
CA GLU A 503 0.00 -2.55 33.24
C GLU A 503 -1.11 -3.57 33.53
N TYR A 504 -2.35 -3.09 33.69
CA TYR A 504 -3.56 -3.91 33.81
C TYR A 504 -4.55 -3.59 32.68
N MET A 505 -4.94 -4.58 31.87
CA MET A 505 -5.62 -4.39 30.57
C MET A 505 -6.96 -5.14 30.44
N MET A 506 -7.28 -6.06 31.36
CA MET A 506 -8.49 -6.89 31.25
C MET A 506 -9.79 -6.07 31.23
N ARG A 507 -10.59 -6.24 30.17
CA ARG A 507 -11.81 -5.45 29.89
C ARG A 507 -12.94 -5.63 30.91
N HIS A 508 -13.00 -6.78 31.58
CA HIS A 508 -14.04 -7.03 32.60
C HIS A 508 -13.89 -6.13 33.84
N ARG A 509 -12.78 -5.39 33.97
CA ARG A 509 -12.54 -4.36 35.01
C ARG A 509 -12.35 -2.96 34.41
N TRP A 510 -13.23 -2.58 33.49
CA TRP A 510 -13.16 -1.37 32.66
C TRP A 510 -12.56 -0.12 33.34
N THR A 511 -13.10 0.31 34.49
CA THR A 511 -12.72 1.57 35.16
C THR A 511 -11.41 1.51 35.96
N GLN A 512 -10.75 0.35 36.02
CA GLN A 512 -9.57 0.09 36.85
C GLN A 512 -8.35 -0.32 36.02
N ARG A 513 -8.47 -0.29 34.69
CA ARG A 513 -7.40 -0.56 33.75
C ARG A 513 -6.35 0.57 33.78
N THR A 514 -5.13 0.21 33.40
CA THR A 514 -4.02 1.14 33.18
C THR A 514 -3.36 0.99 31.82
N GLY A 515 -3.90 0.14 30.93
CA GLY A 515 -3.48 -0.03 29.54
C GLY A 515 -4.61 -0.52 28.62
N GLY A 516 -4.38 -0.43 27.31
CA GLY A 516 -5.32 -0.79 26.24
C GLY A 516 -6.21 0.38 25.75
N GLU A 517 -7.18 0.08 24.88
CA GLU A 517 -8.15 1.03 24.33
C GLU A 517 -8.83 1.88 25.40
N ASP A 518 -8.98 3.18 25.12
CA ASP A 518 -9.53 4.21 26.01
C ASP A 518 -8.82 4.37 27.37
N THR A 519 -7.62 3.80 27.50
CA THR A 519 -6.81 3.84 28.72
C THR A 519 -5.43 4.44 28.45
N ASP A 520 -5.44 5.68 27.97
CA ASP A 520 -4.23 6.46 27.67
C ASP A 520 -3.56 6.98 28.94
N ARG A 521 -2.27 7.32 28.82
CA ARG A 521 -1.49 7.79 29.97
C ARG A 521 -0.70 9.05 29.66
N SER A 522 -0.67 9.97 30.63
CA SER A 522 0.16 11.18 30.55
C SER A 522 1.65 10.92 30.83
N ASP A 523 2.01 9.69 31.22
CA ASP A 523 3.37 9.28 31.56
C ASP A 523 3.58 7.80 31.22
N ILE A 524 4.83 7.41 30.97
CA ILE A 524 5.23 6.06 30.55
C ILE A 524 5.86 5.24 31.70
N GLU A 525 6.08 5.80 32.88
CA GLU A 525 6.61 5.09 34.06
C GLU A 525 5.73 3.91 34.52
N LEU A 526 6.13 3.13 35.52
CA LEU A 526 5.22 2.14 36.11
C LEU A 526 4.19 2.81 37.03
N VAL A 527 2.92 2.37 36.95
CA VAL A 527 1.84 2.95 37.76
C VAL A 527 1.92 2.47 39.22
N GLY A 528 1.67 3.37 40.17
CA GLY A 528 1.52 3.05 41.58
C GLY A 528 2.84 2.75 42.28
N LEU A 529 2.84 1.77 43.18
CA LEU A 529 4.01 1.43 44.01
C LEU A 529 4.96 0.43 43.34
N GLN A 530 4.81 0.16 42.04
CA GLN A 530 5.60 -0.84 41.32
C GLN A 530 7.09 -0.48 41.26
N ASN A 531 7.43 0.79 40.99
CA ASN A 531 8.83 1.26 41.03
C ASN A 531 9.41 1.11 42.45
N GLU A 532 8.67 1.50 43.49
CA GLU A 532 9.12 1.31 44.88
C GLU A 532 9.30 -0.19 45.22
N LEU A 533 8.38 -1.06 44.79
CA LEU A 533 8.52 -2.51 44.97
C LEU A 533 9.82 -3.03 44.35
N ILE A 534 10.11 -2.64 43.11
CA ILE A 534 11.34 -3.03 42.40
C ILE A 534 12.58 -2.56 43.17
N GLU A 535 12.62 -1.29 43.57
CA GLU A 535 13.74 -0.71 44.32
C GLU A 535 13.97 -1.40 45.66
N ARG A 536 12.90 -1.65 46.42
CA ARG A 536 12.94 -2.27 47.75
C ARG A 536 13.35 -3.74 47.69
N VAL A 537 12.88 -4.47 46.69
CA VAL A 537 13.28 -5.87 46.45
C VAL A 537 14.74 -5.94 46.02
N ALA A 538 15.19 -5.07 45.11
CA ALA A 538 16.58 -4.99 44.70
C ALA A 538 17.52 -4.64 45.86
N ALA A 539 17.08 -3.78 46.79
CA ALA A 539 17.82 -3.42 48.01
C ALA A 539 18.06 -4.58 48.99
N SER A 540 17.43 -5.76 48.77
CA SER A 540 17.77 -6.98 49.50
C SER A 540 19.20 -7.48 49.25
N GLY A 541 19.82 -7.07 48.14
CA GLY A 541 21.12 -7.55 47.69
C GLY A 541 21.07 -8.93 47.02
N LYS A 542 19.89 -9.55 46.89
CA LYS A 542 19.69 -10.77 46.12
C LYS A 542 19.49 -10.47 44.63
N PRO A 543 19.94 -11.34 43.72
CA PRO A 543 19.67 -11.18 42.30
C PRO A 543 18.16 -11.02 42.06
N THR A 544 17.79 -10.07 41.21
CA THR A 544 16.40 -9.72 40.94
C THR A 544 16.18 -9.64 39.43
N VAL A 545 15.18 -10.38 38.94
CA VAL A 545 14.74 -10.33 37.54
C VAL A 545 13.45 -9.53 37.47
N LEU A 546 13.37 -8.59 36.53
CA LEU A 546 12.13 -7.90 36.20
C LEU A 546 11.51 -8.52 34.95
N VAL A 547 10.23 -8.88 35.04
CA VAL A 547 9.39 -9.28 33.90
C VAL A 547 8.33 -8.20 33.72
N LEU A 548 8.23 -7.66 32.52
CA LEU A 548 7.26 -6.65 32.14
C LEU A 548 6.09 -7.29 31.37
N VAL A 549 4.86 -6.96 31.77
CA VAL A 549 3.62 -7.37 31.10
C VAL A 549 2.76 -6.13 30.84
N ASN A 550 2.68 -5.71 29.58
CA ASN A 550 2.13 -4.41 29.15
C ASN A 550 1.85 -4.38 27.63
N GLY A 551 1.02 -3.43 27.19
CA GLY A 551 0.70 -3.24 25.77
C GLY A 551 1.53 -2.15 25.06
N ARG A 552 2.23 -1.28 25.80
CA ARG A 552 3.00 -0.14 25.25
C ARG A 552 4.39 -0.04 25.87
N GLN A 553 5.22 0.85 25.33
CA GLN A 553 6.55 1.13 25.86
C GLN A 553 6.47 1.70 27.28
N LEU A 554 7.19 1.08 28.23
CA LEU A 554 7.28 1.57 29.61
C LEU A 554 8.68 2.13 29.92
N GLY A 555 8.70 3.28 30.58
CA GLY A 555 9.89 3.89 31.15
C GLY A 555 10.31 3.13 32.41
N VAL A 556 11.39 2.34 32.30
CA VAL A 556 11.93 1.52 33.40
C VAL A 556 13.43 1.75 33.58
N GLU A 557 13.87 3.00 33.40
CA GLU A 557 15.29 3.34 33.33
C GLU A 557 16.05 3.00 34.61
N TRP A 558 15.44 3.22 35.78
CA TRP A 558 16.06 2.82 37.06
C TRP A 558 16.33 1.32 37.09
N ALA A 559 15.36 0.50 36.69
CA ALA A 559 15.54 -0.95 36.64
C ALA A 559 16.63 -1.34 35.63
N ALA A 560 16.68 -0.68 34.47
CA ALA A 560 17.71 -0.92 33.45
C ALA A 560 19.12 -0.64 33.97
N GLU A 561 19.29 0.34 34.86
CA GLU A 561 20.58 0.66 35.48
C GLU A 561 20.95 -0.33 36.61
N HIS A 562 19.99 -0.78 37.41
CA HIS A 562 20.27 -1.45 38.69
C HIS A 562 20.01 -2.97 38.69
N LEU A 563 19.14 -3.48 37.83
CA LEU A 563 18.80 -4.91 37.81
C LEU A 563 19.68 -5.69 36.80
N PRO A 564 20.09 -6.92 37.13
CA PRO A 564 20.89 -7.74 36.24
C PRO A 564 20.12 -8.29 35.04
N ALA A 565 18.80 -8.43 35.10
CA ALA A 565 18.02 -8.98 34.00
C ALA A 565 16.62 -8.37 33.89
N ILE A 566 16.21 -8.08 32.65
CA ILE A 566 14.89 -7.53 32.32
C ILE A 566 14.36 -8.26 31.09
N ILE A 567 13.12 -8.72 31.18
CA ILE A 567 12.36 -9.35 30.11
C ILE A 567 11.13 -8.49 29.83
N GLU A 568 10.88 -8.21 28.55
CA GLU A 568 9.62 -7.65 28.06
C GLU A 568 8.78 -8.78 27.48
N ALA A 569 7.69 -9.11 28.17
CA ALA A 569 6.79 -10.18 27.76
C ALA A 569 5.58 -9.67 26.97
N TRP A 570 5.35 -8.35 26.94
CA TRP A 570 4.17 -7.72 26.39
C TRP A 570 2.89 -8.29 27.01
N GLU A 571 1.85 -8.53 26.20
CA GLU A 571 0.69 -9.33 26.53
C GLU A 571 0.84 -10.70 25.84
N PRO A 572 1.47 -11.68 26.51
CA PRO A 572 1.97 -12.89 25.86
C PRO A 572 0.90 -13.97 25.57
N GLY A 573 -0.37 -13.70 25.86
CA GLY A 573 -1.49 -14.61 25.59
C GLY A 573 -1.57 -15.79 26.56
N MET A 574 -2.41 -16.77 26.23
CA MET A 574 -2.87 -17.78 27.22
C MET A 574 -1.78 -18.72 27.75
N TYR A 575 -0.68 -18.90 27.02
CA TYR A 575 0.48 -19.68 27.45
C TYR A 575 1.69 -18.82 27.80
N GLY A 576 1.48 -17.52 27.98
CA GLY A 576 2.55 -16.57 28.24
C GLY A 576 3.34 -16.88 29.50
N GLY A 577 2.69 -17.33 30.57
CA GLY A 577 3.39 -17.71 31.80
C GLY A 577 4.33 -18.90 31.64
N GLN A 578 3.94 -19.91 30.86
CA GLN A 578 4.83 -21.01 30.49
C GLN A 578 6.01 -20.51 29.65
N ALA A 579 5.76 -19.68 28.63
CA ALA A 579 6.81 -19.16 27.77
C ALA A 579 7.83 -18.30 28.53
N VAL A 580 7.38 -17.43 29.45
CA VAL A 580 8.24 -16.64 30.34
C VAL A 580 9.11 -17.56 31.20
N ALA A 581 8.52 -18.58 31.83
CA ALA A 581 9.27 -19.52 32.66
C ALA A 581 10.32 -20.32 31.86
N GLU A 582 9.96 -20.79 30.67
CA GLU A 582 10.87 -21.52 29.79
C GLU A 582 12.05 -20.67 29.32
N ILE A 583 11.84 -19.37 29.09
CA ILE A 583 12.92 -18.42 28.81
C ILE A 583 13.78 -18.24 30.06
N LEU A 584 13.18 -17.91 31.21
CA LEU A 584 13.92 -17.70 32.46
C LEU A 584 14.86 -18.85 32.80
N PHE A 585 14.42 -20.10 32.62
CA PHE A 585 15.23 -21.31 32.88
C PHE A 585 16.02 -21.83 31.65
N GLY A 586 16.00 -21.11 30.53
CA GLY A 586 16.80 -21.45 29.35
C GLY A 586 16.40 -22.74 28.64
N VAL A 587 15.15 -23.18 28.84
CA VAL A 587 14.49 -24.20 28.02
C VAL A 587 14.33 -23.66 26.60
N VAL A 588 14.01 -22.37 26.48
CA VAL A 588 13.95 -21.62 25.23
C VAL A 588 15.04 -20.56 25.22
N ASN A 589 15.74 -20.43 24.09
CA ASN A 589 16.65 -19.31 23.85
C ASN A 589 15.84 -18.14 23.24
N PRO A 590 15.74 -16.98 23.92
CA PRO A 590 14.97 -15.85 23.40
C PRO A 590 15.59 -15.32 22.10
N SER A 591 14.72 -14.89 21.20
CA SER A 591 15.10 -14.40 19.86
C SER A 591 14.38 -13.14 19.43
N ALA A 592 13.34 -12.72 20.16
CA ALA A 592 12.52 -11.57 19.80
C ALA A 592 13.32 -10.26 19.86
N LYS A 593 12.87 -9.29 19.07
CA LYS A 593 13.44 -7.93 18.99
C LYS A 593 12.32 -6.92 19.16
N LEU A 594 12.61 -5.78 19.76
CA LEU A 594 11.62 -4.71 19.93
C LEU A 594 11.11 -4.18 18.57
N PRO A 595 9.79 -4.16 18.32
CA PRO A 595 9.18 -3.54 17.14
C PRO A 595 8.96 -2.03 17.32
N VAL A 596 9.38 -1.49 18.45
CA VAL A 596 9.25 -0.09 18.86
C VAL A 596 10.51 0.37 19.59
N THR A 597 10.82 1.66 19.53
CA THR A 597 11.88 2.29 20.31
C THR A 597 11.35 2.58 21.72
N ILE A 598 12.11 2.24 22.76
CA ILE A 598 11.75 2.52 24.16
C ILE A 598 12.42 3.85 24.58
N PRO A 599 11.65 4.93 24.81
CA PRO A 599 12.19 6.17 25.35
C PRO A 599 12.55 6.05 26.84
N ARG A 600 13.41 6.95 27.33
CA ARG A 600 13.77 7.03 28.75
C ARG A 600 12.72 7.75 29.58
N SER A 601 12.00 8.69 28.97
CA SER A 601 10.92 9.43 29.63
C SER A 601 9.92 9.98 28.62
N VAL A 602 8.71 10.32 29.11
CA VAL A 602 7.65 10.93 28.30
C VAL A 602 8.06 12.30 27.69
N GLY A 603 9.02 13.01 28.30
CA GLY A 603 9.55 14.26 27.78
C GLY A 603 10.39 14.12 26.50
N GLN A 604 10.70 12.88 26.10
CA GLN A 604 11.48 12.58 24.89
C GLN A 604 10.63 12.33 23.64
N LEU A 605 9.31 12.31 23.80
CA LEU A 605 8.40 12.01 22.70
C LEU A 605 8.33 13.18 21.71
N GLN A 606 8.34 12.94 20.40
CA GLN A 606 8.36 11.64 19.73
C GLN A 606 9.79 11.06 19.63
N MET A 607 9.98 9.78 20.04
CA MET A 607 11.26 9.05 19.97
C MET A 607 11.09 7.81 19.09
N VAL A 608 11.61 7.86 17.85
CA VAL A 608 11.50 6.78 16.85
C VAL A 608 12.83 6.58 16.14
N TYR A 609 13.11 5.35 15.67
CA TYR A 609 14.40 5.03 15.05
C TYR A 609 14.60 5.72 13.67
N ASN A 610 13.51 5.90 12.91
CA ASN A 610 13.51 6.52 11.57
C ASN A 610 13.24 8.04 11.64
N HIS A 611 13.80 8.69 12.66
CA HIS A 611 13.72 10.13 12.82
C HIS A 611 14.39 10.89 11.67
N LYS A 612 14.00 12.15 11.47
CA LYS A 612 14.70 13.03 10.51
C LYS A 612 16.03 13.51 11.10
N PRO A 613 17.07 13.81 10.29
CA PRO A 613 18.38 14.26 10.78
C PRO A 613 18.33 15.48 11.70
N SER A 614 17.37 16.39 11.49
CA SER A 614 17.22 17.61 12.28
C SER A 614 16.60 17.41 13.66
N GLN A 615 15.97 16.25 13.93
CA GLN A 615 15.18 16.02 15.15
C GLN A 615 16.01 16.10 16.44
N TYR A 616 17.29 15.70 16.38
CA TYR A 616 18.22 15.74 17.52
C TYR A 616 19.47 16.56 17.22
N PHE A 617 19.40 17.52 16.29
CA PHE A 617 20.52 18.45 16.03
C PHE A 617 20.91 19.25 17.29
N HIS A 618 19.93 19.52 18.15
CA HIS A 618 20.13 20.04 19.50
C HIS A 618 19.73 18.98 20.53
N PRO A 619 20.67 18.49 21.36
CA PRO A 619 20.33 17.56 22.42
C PRO A 619 19.58 18.27 23.56
N TYR A 620 18.93 17.49 24.43
CA TYR A 620 18.31 18.03 25.64
C TYR A 620 19.36 18.69 26.54
N ALA A 621 19.06 19.89 27.05
CA ALA A 621 20.01 20.69 27.82
C ALA A 621 20.25 20.18 29.25
N ALA A 622 19.30 19.43 29.82
CA ALA A 622 19.37 18.87 31.16
C ALA A 622 18.56 17.57 31.23
N GLY A 623 18.92 16.68 32.15
CA GLY A 623 18.22 15.42 32.39
C GLY A 623 18.80 14.26 31.58
N LYS A 624 17.93 13.53 30.87
CA LYS A 624 18.26 12.28 30.17
C LYS A 624 18.93 12.57 28.81
N PRO A 625 19.83 11.69 28.33
CA PRO A 625 20.45 11.86 27.02
C PRO A 625 19.41 11.77 25.90
N SER A 626 19.63 12.42 24.76
CA SER A 626 18.75 12.33 23.57
C SER A 626 18.79 10.98 22.84
N THR A 627 19.22 9.91 23.53
CA THR A 627 19.24 8.54 23.02
C THR A 627 18.16 7.70 23.70
N PRO A 628 17.60 6.70 23.01
CA PRO A 628 16.61 5.83 23.61
C PRO A 628 17.19 5.00 24.76
N LEU A 629 16.30 4.40 25.56
CA LEU A 629 16.67 3.37 26.53
C LEU A 629 17.05 2.08 25.80
N TRP A 630 16.19 1.66 24.86
CA TRP A 630 16.47 0.60 23.89
C TRP A 630 15.97 1.00 22.50
N ALA A 631 16.80 0.77 21.49
CA ALA A 631 16.47 1.12 20.11
C ALA A 631 15.51 0.10 19.48
N PHE A 632 14.78 0.50 18.43
CA PHE A 632 14.07 -0.43 17.55
C PHE A 632 14.98 -1.60 17.13
N GLY A 633 14.43 -2.81 17.12
CA GLY A 633 15.12 -4.04 16.78
C GLY A 633 16.07 -4.55 17.87
N HIS A 634 16.11 -3.95 19.06
CA HIS A 634 16.92 -4.45 20.18
C HIS A 634 16.32 -5.72 20.80
N GLY A 635 17.17 -6.68 21.15
CA GLY A 635 16.79 -7.91 21.84
C GLY A 635 17.97 -8.87 21.93
N LEU A 636 18.21 -9.39 23.13
CA LEU A 636 19.32 -10.27 23.45
C LEU A 636 18.95 -11.74 23.26
N SER A 637 19.97 -12.60 23.30
CA SER A 637 19.87 -14.05 23.22
C SER A 637 20.81 -14.67 24.27
N TYR A 638 20.59 -15.94 24.64
CA TYR A 638 21.56 -16.72 25.43
C TYR A 638 22.76 -17.21 24.60
N THR A 639 22.79 -16.87 23.31
CA THR A 639 23.98 -17.00 22.46
C THR A 639 24.33 -15.65 21.86
N THR A 640 25.49 -15.56 21.20
CA THR A 640 25.95 -14.34 20.54
C THR A 640 26.07 -14.56 19.04
N PHE A 641 25.84 -13.50 18.28
CA PHE A 641 25.97 -13.51 16.83
C PHE A 641 26.99 -12.48 16.37
N GLU A 642 27.89 -12.92 15.49
CA GLU A 642 28.86 -12.07 14.81
C GLU A 642 28.39 -11.81 13.37
N TYR A 643 28.45 -10.55 12.96
CA TYR A 643 28.13 -10.09 11.62
C TYR A 643 29.44 -9.73 10.91
N SER A 644 29.66 -10.27 9.72
CA SER A 644 30.87 -10.04 8.95
C SER A 644 30.61 -10.09 7.44
N ASN A 645 31.62 -9.70 6.65
CA ASN A 645 31.60 -9.82 5.19
C ASN A 645 30.38 -9.18 4.51
N LEU A 646 29.96 -7.99 4.95
CA LEU A 646 28.94 -7.22 4.24
C LEU A 646 29.45 -6.87 2.84
N ALA A 647 28.74 -7.34 1.82
CA ALA A 647 29.05 -7.15 0.42
C ALA A 647 27.81 -6.69 -0.35
N ILE A 648 28.07 -5.94 -1.42
CA ILE A 648 27.11 -5.56 -2.44
C ILE A 648 27.65 -6.04 -3.79
N ASP A 649 26.78 -6.52 -4.67
CA ASP A 649 27.20 -7.04 -5.99
C ASP A 649 27.53 -5.93 -6.99
N ARG A 650 26.99 -4.73 -6.79
CA ARG A 650 27.21 -3.54 -7.62
C ARG A 650 27.30 -2.28 -6.75
N THR A 651 28.14 -1.34 -7.17
CA THR A 651 28.28 -0.02 -6.56
C THR A 651 27.53 1.07 -7.32
N GLU A 652 27.04 0.77 -8.53
CA GLU A 652 26.28 1.68 -9.38
C GLU A 652 25.10 0.94 -10.01
N ILE A 653 23.92 1.57 -9.98
CA ILE A 653 22.70 1.06 -10.61
C ILE A 653 21.95 2.19 -11.33
N ALA A 654 21.12 1.85 -12.32
CA ALA A 654 20.12 2.78 -12.85
C ALA A 654 18.96 2.97 -11.81
N PRO A 655 18.09 3.97 -11.96
CA PRO A 655 16.99 4.22 -11.01
C PRO A 655 16.00 3.06 -10.85
N ASP A 656 15.84 2.24 -11.90
CA ASP A 656 15.05 1.00 -11.94
C ASP A 656 15.90 -0.26 -11.61
N GLY A 657 17.18 -0.08 -11.34
CA GLY A 657 18.12 -1.16 -11.05
C GLY A 657 17.91 -1.80 -9.68
N THR A 658 18.69 -2.86 -9.44
CA THR A 658 18.68 -3.61 -8.17
C THR A 658 20.08 -3.84 -7.67
N VAL A 659 20.25 -3.87 -6.34
CA VAL A 659 21.50 -4.23 -5.66
C VAL A 659 21.23 -5.46 -4.80
N LYS A 660 22.07 -6.49 -4.94
CA LYS A 660 22.09 -7.63 -4.01
C LYS A 660 23.04 -7.32 -2.87
N VAL A 661 22.53 -7.46 -1.66
CA VAL A 661 23.27 -7.21 -0.42
C VAL A 661 23.42 -8.54 0.30
N SER A 662 24.63 -8.91 0.69
CA SER A 662 24.87 -10.15 1.44
C SER A 662 25.70 -9.89 2.69
N VAL A 663 25.37 -10.56 3.80
CA VAL A 663 26.13 -10.52 5.06
C VAL A 663 26.31 -11.94 5.59
N THR A 664 27.44 -12.24 6.22
CA THR A 664 27.64 -13.51 6.94
C THR A 664 27.27 -13.32 8.40
N VAL A 665 26.38 -14.17 8.91
CA VAL A 665 26.02 -14.22 10.33
C VAL A 665 26.50 -15.54 10.91
N ARG A 666 27.24 -15.45 12.02
CA ARG A 666 27.77 -16.61 12.73
C ARG A 666 27.27 -16.64 14.16
N ASN A 667 26.77 -17.77 14.61
CA ASN A 667 26.54 -18.02 16.02
C ASN A 667 27.89 -18.34 16.69
N THR A 668 28.34 -17.46 17.56
CA THR A 668 29.64 -17.54 18.25
C THR A 668 29.55 -18.08 19.67
N GLY A 669 28.34 -18.29 20.18
CA GLY A 669 28.14 -18.87 21.51
C GLY A 669 28.09 -20.40 21.50
N SER A 670 27.58 -20.97 22.59
CA SER A 670 27.59 -22.41 22.88
C SER A 670 26.24 -23.10 22.71
N ARG A 671 25.21 -22.36 22.29
CA ARG A 671 23.84 -22.87 22.13
C ARG A 671 23.30 -22.52 20.76
N GLU A 672 22.36 -23.32 20.27
CA GLU A 672 21.53 -22.93 19.12
C GLU A 672 20.75 -21.66 19.47
N GLY A 673 20.58 -20.78 18.49
CA GLY A 673 19.80 -19.56 18.66
C GLY A 673 19.27 -19.06 17.32
N THR A 674 18.23 -18.25 17.40
CA THR A 674 17.64 -17.57 16.25
C THR A 674 17.97 -16.09 16.30
N GLU A 675 18.47 -15.55 15.19
CA GLU A 675 18.80 -14.15 15.00
C GLU A 675 17.87 -13.52 13.97
N ILE A 676 17.56 -12.23 14.14
CA ILE A 676 16.79 -11.43 13.18
C ILE A 676 17.74 -10.39 12.59
N VAL A 677 18.19 -10.67 11.38
CA VAL A 677 19.08 -9.83 10.57
C VAL A 677 18.25 -8.73 9.93
N GLN A 678 18.57 -7.47 10.20
CA GLN A 678 17.79 -6.32 9.75
C GLN A 678 18.60 -5.51 8.72
N LEU A 679 17.97 -5.16 7.60
CA LEU A 679 18.54 -4.31 6.55
C LEU A 679 17.87 -2.96 6.55
N TYR A 680 18.67 -1.91 6.67
CA TYR A 680 18.25 -0.53 6.61
C TYR A 680 18.88 0.21 5.42
N ILE A 681 18.16 1.20 4.89
CA ILE A 681 18.67 2.12 3.86
C ILE A 681 18.64 3.55 4.39
N ARG A 682 19.64 4.33 4.00
CA ARG A 682 19.64 5.79 4.10
C ARG A 682 19.94 6.39 2.72
N ASP A 683 19.05 7.25 2.26
CA ASP A 683 19.36 8.18 1.17
C ASP A 683 20.20 9.33 1.75
N LEU A 684 21.43 9.51 1.24
CA LEU A 684 22.34 10.52 1.78
C LEU A 684 21.98 11.94 1.35
N TYR A 685 21.43 12.10 0.14
CA TYR A 685 21.10 13.39 -0.46
C TYR A 685 19.87 13.27 -1.36
N SER A 686 18.81 13.98 -0.98
CA SER A 686 17.52 13.97 -1.67
C SER A 686 16.95 15.39 -1.76
N SER A 687 15.99 15.58 -2.67
CA SER A 687 15.25 16.84 -2.83
C SER A 687 14.39 17.23 -1.63
N VAL A 688 14.09 16.29 -0.73
CA VAL A 688 13.38 16.51 0.54
C VAL A 688 14.06 15.74 1.66
N THR A 689 13.87 16.15 2.92
CA THR A 689 14.53 15.48 4.04
C THR A 689 14.01 14.05 4.26
N ARG A 690 14.93 13.07 4.26
CA ARG A 690 14.66 11.65 4.45
C ARG A 690 15.07 11.19 5.86
N PRO A 691 14.50 10.08 6.38
CA PRO A 691 14.91 9.50 7.66
C PRO A 691 16.42 9.18 7.72
N VAL A 692 16.99 9.16 8.92
CA VAL A 692 18.40 8.76 9.11
C VAL A 692 18.64 7.29 8.75
N LYS A 693 17.60 6.45 8.80
CA LYS A 693 17.56 5.08 8.31
C LYS A 693 16.10 4.61 8.23
N GLU A 694 15.84 3.64 7.36
CA GLU A 694 14.54 3.00 7.18
C GLU A 694 14.75 1.49 7.03
N LEU A 695 14.01 0.68 7.77
CA LEU A 695 13.98 -0.77 7.58
C LEU A 695 13.41 -1.05 6.19
N LYS A 696 14.14 -1.81 5.38
CA LYS A 696 13.72 -2.21 4.03
C LYS A 696 13.69 -3.71 3.83
N ASP A 697 14.27 -4.48 4.76
CA ASP A 697 14.10 -5.94 4.81
C ASP A 697 14.56 -6.54 6.14
N PHE A 698 14.17 -7.78 6.40
CA PHE A 698 14.68 -8.57 7.52
C PHE A 698 14.65 -10.07 7.21
N ALA A 699 15.50 -10.83 7.90
CA ALA A 699 15.56 -12.28 7.80
C ALA A 699 15.74 -12.91 9.19
N ARG A 700 14.87 -13.87 9.51
CA ARG A 700 14.95 -14.71 10.70
C ARG A 700 15.76 -15.96 10.38
N VAL A 701 16.84 -16.24 11.11
CA VAL A 701 17.75 -17.36 10.85
C VAL A 701 18.12 -18.10 12.14
N THR A 702 17.93 -19.42 12.16
CA THR A 702 18.33 -20.30 13.27
C THR A 702 19.68 -20.93 12.95
N LEU A 703 20.64 -20.80 13.86
CA LEU A 703 22.00 -21.29 13.70
C LEU A 703 22.42 -22.10 14.92
N LYS A 704 23.01 -23.27 14.68
CA LYS A 704 23.68 -24.07 15.73
C LYS A 704 24.92 -23.34 16.25
N ALA A 705 25.41 -23.75 17.42
CA ALA A 705 26.65 -23.21 17.97
C ALA A 705 27.82 -23.34 16.98
N GLY A 706 28.49 -22.23 16.69
CA GLY A 706 29.61 -22.16 15.74
C GLY A 706 29.21 -22.07 14.26
N GLU A 707 27.95 -22.32 13.90
CA GLU A 707 27.46 -22.29 12.52
C GLU A 707 27.46 -20.87 11.95
N SER A 708 27.74 -20.77 10.64
CA SER A 708 27.70 -19.52 9.89
C SER A 708 26.83 -19.67 8.65
N GLN A 709 26.01 -18.67 8.36
CA GLN A 709 25.18 -18.61 7.16
C GLN A 709 25.33 -17.25 6.49
N GLN A 710 25.37 -17.24 5.15
CA GLN A 710 25.26 -16.02 4.38
C GLN A 710 23.78 -15.68 4.16
N ILE A 711 23.39 -14.50 4.58
CA ILE A 711 22.05 -13.94 4.38
C ILE A 711 22.12 -12.97 3.21
N SER A 712 21.14 -13.04 2.31
CA SER A 712 21.07 -12.20 1.11
C SER A 712 19.74 -11.46 1.04
N PHE A 713 19.83 -10.19 0.67
CA PHE A 713 18.70 -9.29 0.45
C PHE A 713 18.78 -8.70 -0.97
N THR A 714 17.63 -8.34 -1.53
CA THR A 714 17.56 -7.58 -2.78
C THR A 714 16.96 -6.21 -2.51
N VAL A 715 17.74 -5.18 -2.79
CA VAL A 715 17.32 -3.76 -2.73
C VAL A 715 16.86 -3.37 -4.13
N THR A 716 15.55 -3.16 -4.28
CA THR A 716 14.91 -2.79 -5.54
C THR A 716 14.62 -1.28 -5.57
N ALA A 717 14.31 -0.75 -6.75
CA ALA A 717 13.85 0.64 -6.91
C ALA A 717 12.75 1.03 -5.91
N ASN A 718 11.72 0.20 -5.72
CA ASN A 718 10.65 0.46 -4.75
C ASN A 718 11.13 0.59 -3.30
N LYS A 719 12.24 -0.07 -2.91
CA LYS A 719 12.83 0.07 -1.57
C LYS A 719 13.64 1.38 -1.42
N LEU A 720 14.04 1.98 -2.53
CA LEU A 720 14.76 3.26 -2.58
C LEU A 720 13.82 4.45 -2.82
N ALA A 721 12.64 4.18 -3.36
CA ALA A 721 11.72 5.21 -3.78
C ALA A 721 11.17 6.03 -2.61
N PHE A 722 10.93 7.31 -2.87
CA PHE A 722 10.30 8.23 -1.95
C PHE A 722 9.48 9.28 -2.69
N LEU A 723 8.76 10.12 -1.96
CA LEU A 723 7.97 11.20 -2.52
C LEU A 723 8.82 12.46 -2.71
N ASP A 724 8.97 12.96 -3.94
CA ASP A 724 9.68 14.22 -4.19
C ASP A 724 8.93 15.44 -3.62
N LYS A 725 9.45 16.65 -3.86
CA LYS A 725 8.82 17.92 -3.42
C LYS A 725 7.37 18.12 -3.90
N ASN A 726 6.95 17.42 -4.95
CA ASN A 726 5.62 17.47 -5.55
C ASN A 726 4.78 16.21 -5.21
N LEU A 727 5.21 15.42 -4.21
CA LEU A 727 4.56 14.18 -3.79
C LEU A 727 4.53 13.08 -4.87
N ARG A 728 5.48 13.09 -5.81
CA ARG A 728 5.61 12.03 -6.82
C ARG A 728 6.60 10.97 -6.34
N THR A 729 6.26 9.70 -6.50
CA THR A 729 7.17 8.59 -6.20
C THR A 729 8.33 8.58 -7.19
N VAL A 730 9.55 8.74 -6.70
CA VAL A 730 10.77 8.78 -7.50
C VAL A 730 11.90 8.00 -6.82
N VAL A 731 12.88 7.56 -7.62
CA VAL A 731 14.22 7.20 -7.15
C VAL A 731 15.17 8.25 -7.72
N GLU A 732 15.68 9.13 -6.87
CA GLU A 732 16.60 10.18 -7.31
C GLU A 732 18.01 9.59 -7.53
N PRO A 733 18.74 10.04 -8.56
CA PRO A 733 20.16 9.77 -8.66
C PRO A 733 20.91 10.33 -7.45
N GLY A 734 21.77 9.53 -6.84
CA GLY A 734 22.41 9.89 -5.57
C GLY A 734 23.13 8.73 -4.90
N GLU A 735 23.80 9.01 -3.79
CA GLU A 735 24.43 7.98 -2.96
C GLU A 735 23.45 7.45 -1.91
N PHE A 736 23.39 6.13 -1.82
CA PHE A 736 22.64 5.41 -0.81
C PHE A 736 23.59 4.63 0.09
N GLU A 737 23.31 4.60 1.39
CA GLU A 737 23.99 3.76 2.36
C GLU A 737 23.10 2.59 2.75
N VAL A 738 23.61 1.38 2.58
CA VAL A 738 23.01 0.15 3.12
C VAL A 738 23.67 -0.19 4.45
N MET A 739 22.82 -0.45 5.44
CA MET A 739 23.21 -0.81 6.80
C MET A 739 22.62 -2.18 7.15
N VAL A 740 23.40 -3.08 7.72
CA VAL A 740 22.92 -4.41 8.13
C VAL A 740 23.42 -4.75 9.53
N GLY A 741 22.52 -5.22 10.40
CA GLY A 741 22.86 -5.60 11.77
C GLY A 741 21.69 -6.19 12.56
N PRO A 742 21.88 -6.41 13.87
CA PRO A 742 20.90 -7.09 14.74
C PRO A 742 19.87 -6.15 15.36
N SER A 743 20.00 -4.83 15.18
CA SER A 743 19.10 -3.78 15.66
C SER A 743 19.36 -2.48 14.89
N SER A 744 18.54 -1.45 15.13
CA SER A 744 18.75 -0.10 14.58
C SER A 744 19.86 0.69 15.27
N GLU A 745 20.55 0.11 16.26
CA GLU A 745 21.61 0.77 17.02
C GLU A 745 22.85 1.05 16.15
N GLU A 746 23.32 2.30 16.13
CA GLU A 746 24.41 2.77 15.24
C GLU A 746 25.69 1.93 15.34
N THR A 747 26.05 1.51 16.56
CA THR A 747 27.29 0.78 16.88
C THR A 747 27.27 -0.68 16.40
N ARG A 748 26.10 -1.20 16.01
CA ARG A 748 25.89 -2.61 15.64
C ARG A 748 25.65 -2.82 14.14
N LEU A 749 25.73 -1.77 13.32
CA LEU A 749 25.45 -1.82 11.89
C LEU A 749 26.74 -1.85 11.05
N LEU A 750 26.86 -2.86 10.19
CA LEU A 750 27.82 -2.86 9.07
C LEU A 750 27.30 -1.99 7.94
N ARG A 751 28.19 -1.30 7.20
CA ARG A 751 27.79 -0.32 6.16
C ARG A 751 28.49 -0.53 4.83
N LYS A 752 27.75 -0.31 3.74
CA LYS A 752 28.27 -0.15 2.38
C LYS A 752 27.50 0.97 1.68
N LYS A 753 28.10 1.52 0.62
CA LYS A 753 27.47 2.55 -0.22
C LYS A 753 27.38 2.09 -1.66
N PHE A 754 26.35 2.54 -2.34
CA PHE A 754 26.19 2.44 -3.79
C PHE A 754 25.52 3.71 -4.31
N SER A 755 25.59 3.93 -5.63
CA SER A 755 25.02 5.09 -6.28
C SER A 755 23.93 4.70 -7.26
N VAL A 756 22.83 5.45 -7.25
CA VAL A 756 21.87 5.47 -8.35
C VAL A 756 22.36 6.48 -9.36
N MET A 757 22.64 6.03 -10.58
CA MET A 757 23.11 6.85 -11.69
C MET A 757 21.91 7.45 -12.44
N PRO A 758 22.02 8.65 -13.01
CA PRO A 758 21.01 9.18 -13.91
C PRO A 758 20.80 8.23 -15.10
N ARG A 759 19.55 8.01 -15.52
CA ARG A 759 19.26 7.28 -16.75
C ARG A 759 19.68 8.15 -17.95
N ALA A 760 20.46 7.62 -18.88
CA ALA A 760 20.73 8.31 -20.15
C ALA A 760 19.50 8.15 -21.07
N GLY A 761 18.47 8.98 -20.89
CA GLY A 761 17.26 8.94 -21.74
C GLY A 761 17.51 9.44 -23.18
N ILE A 762 16.56 9.22 -24.08
CA ILE A 762 16.63 9.68 -25.48
C ILE A 762 16.98 11.17 -25.56
N ILE A 763 16.43 12.04 -24.69
CA ILE A 763 16.79 13.49 -24.68
C ILE A 763 18.29 13.70 -24.47
N ALA A 764 18.90 13.01 -23.50
CA ALA A 764 20.35 13.10 -23.28
C ALA A 764 21.14 12.58 -24.49
N THR A 765 20.63 11.55 -25.17
CA THR A 765 21.23 11.04 -26.42
C THR A 765 21.13 12.08 -27.54
N LEU A 766 19.98 12.72 -27.73
CA LEU A 766 19.76 13.77 -28.72
C LEU A 766 20.70 14.96 -28.48
N GLU A 767 20.79 15.43 -27.25
CA GLU A 767 21.68 16.52 -26.85
C GLU A 767 23.16 16.16 -27.08
N ARG A 768 23.55 14.91 -26.76
CA ARG A 768 24.90 14.39 -27.03
C ARG A 768 25.22 14.39 -28.51
N MET A 769 24.32 13.88 -29.37
CA MET A 769 24.52 13.86 -30.83
C MET A 769 24.72 15.27 -31.38
N ALA A 770 23.85 16.20 -31.02
CA ALA A 770 23.96 17.59 -31.45
C ALA A 770 25.28 18.24 -30.98
N LYS A 771 25.69 18.00 -29.73
CA LYS A 771 26.95 18.52 -29.17
C LYS A 771 28.19 17.95 -29.84
N GLU A 772 28.15 16.68 -30.25
CA GLU A 772 29.25 16.01 -30.95
C GLU A 772 29.29 16.32 -32.46
N GLY A 773 28.33 17.09 -32.98
CA GLY A 773 28.22 17.36 -34.41
C GLY A 773 27.85 16.10 -35.22
N LYS A 774 27.12 15.17 -34.59
CA LYS A 774 26.64 13.93 -35.20
C LYS A 774 25.15 14.02 -35.49
N VAL A 775 24.72 13.39 -36.58
CA VAL A 775 23.31 13.34 -36.99
C VAL A 775 22.91 11.88 -37.18
N MET A 776 21.88 11.46 -36.45
CA MET A 776 21.28 10.14 -36.64
C MET A 776 20.46 10.12 -37.93
N PHE A 777 20.66 9.09 -38.75
CA PHE A 777 19.82 8.84 -39.91
C PHE A 777 18.56 8.07 -39.50
N GLY A 778 17.40 8.54 -39.94
CA GLY A 778 16.13 7.88 -39.76
C GLY A 778 15.38 7.68 -41.07
N HIS A 779 14.51 6.69 -41.10
CA HIS A 779 13.64 6.38 -42.23
C HIS A 779 12.26 5.94 -41.72
N GLN A 780 11.20 6.56 -42.25
CA GLN A 780 9.82 6.27 -41.90
C GLN A 780 9.41 4.89 -42.42
N ASP A 781 8.77 4.09 -41.57
CA ASP A 781 8.23 2.76 -41.85
C ASP A 781 9.20 1.79 -42.56
N ASP A 782 10.52 1.96 -42.44
CA ASP A 782 11.52 1.23 -43.25
C ASP A 782 11.50 -0.29 -43.05
N THR A 783 10.89 -0.81 -41.98
CA THR A 783 10.66 -2.26 -41.78
C THR A 783 9.21 -2.70 -41.90
N ALA A 784 8.30 -1.79 -42.24
CA ALA A 784 6.92 -2.10 -42.64
C ALA A 784 6.70 -1.95 -44.16
N TYR A 785 7.35 -0.97 -44.80
CA TYR A 785 7.31 -0.71 -46.23
C TYR A 785 8.72 -0.58 -46.81
N GLY A 786 8.97 -1.32 -47.89
CA GLY A 786 10.15 -1.14 -48.73
C GLY A 786 9.76 -0.99 -50.18
N HIS A 787 10.68 -0.51 -51.00
CA HIS A 787 10.61 -0.50 -52.45
C HIS A 787 10.97 -1.89 -53.01
N SER A 788 11.95 -2.57 -52.39
CA SER A 788 12.49 -3.84 -52.88
C SER A 788 11.81 -5.09 -52.30
N TRP A 789 10.88 -4.92 -51.36
CA TRP A 789 10.17 -5.99 -50.66
C TRP A 789 8.80 -5.50 -50.15
N ASN A 790 7.87 -6.43 -49.88
CA ASN A 790 6.54 -6.11 -49.35
C ASN A 790 6.40 -6.65 -47.91
N GLY A 791 6.38 -5.74 -46.94
CA GLY A 791 6.30 -6.06 -45.50
C GLY A 791 4.94 -6.47 -44.97
N LEU A 792 3.88 -6.38 -45.77
CA LEU A 792 2.54 -6.81 -45.35
C LEU A 792 2.39 -8.36 -45.33
N GLY A 793 3.40 -9.09 -45.83
CA GLY A 793 3.44 -10.57 -45.87
C GLY A 793 4.13 -11.25 -44.69
N GLY A 794 4.68 -10.51 -43.72
CA GLY A 794 5.28 -11.06 -42.50
C GLY A 794 6.78 -11.37 -42.55
N ASP A 795 7.52 -10.85 -43.53
CA ASP A 795 8.99 -10.90 -43.50
C ASP A 795 9.54 -9.81 -42.56
N ILE A 796 10.03 -10.24 -41.41
CA ILE A 796 10.44 -9.42 -40.25
C ILE A 796 11.83 -8.81 -40.38
N GLU A 797 12.57 -9.15 -41.45
CA GLU A 797 13.94 -8.69 -41.70
C GLU A 797 14.03 -7.63 -42.81
N GLY A 798 12.89 -7.27 -43.41
CA GLY A 798 12.80 -6.30 -44.50
C GLY A 798 13.23 -4.91 -44.06
N SER A 799 14.22 -4.33 -44.74
CA SER A 799 14.65 -2.94 -44.59
C SER A 799 15.43 -2.56 -45.83
N ASP A 800 14.97 -1.54 -46.56
CA ASP A 800 15.71 -1.07 -47.74
C ASP A 800 17.04 -0.44 -47.31
N THR A 801 17.06 0.28 -46.18
CA THR A 801 18.28 0.87 -45.60
C THR A 801 19.32 -0.21 -45.32
N ARG A 802 18.92 -1.29 -44.63
CA ARG A 802 19.80 -2.43 -44.34
C ARG A 802 20.23 -3.15 -45.59
N ALA A 803 19.33 -3.33 -46.55
CA ALA A 803 19.69 -3.98 -47.81
C ALA A 803 20.75 -3.19 -48.59
N VAL A 804 20.75 -1.86 -48.47
CA VAL A 804 21.77 -0.99 -49.09
C VAL A 804 23.08 -0.96 -48.31
N CYS A 805 23.08 -0.61 -47.02
CA CYS A 805 24.32 -0.34 -46.27
C CYS A 805 24.72 -1.42 -45.25
N GLY A 806 23.87 -2.42 -45.01
CA GLY A 806 24.09 -3.47 -44.01
C GLY A 806 23.76 -3.04 -42.57
N ASP A 807 23.07 -1.92 -42.38
CA ASP A 807 22.71 -1.35 -41.07
C ASP A 807 21.27 -0.81 -41.09
N TYR A 808 20.63 -0.75 -39.92
CA TYR A 808 19.30 -0.17 -39.78
C TYR A 808 19.38 1.35 -39.52
N PRO A 809 18.34 2.13 -39.86
CA PRO A 809 18.24 3.52 -39.42
C PRO A 809 18.43 3.62 -37.90
N ALA A 810 19.06 4.68 -37.40
CA ALA A 810 19.15 4.95 -35.96
C ALA A 810 17.81 5.44 -35.38
N VAL A 811 17.00 6.11 -36.20
CA VAL A 811 15.65 6.55 -35.85
C VAL A 811 14.64 5.88 -36.78
N MET A 812 13.72 5.11 -36.24
CA MET A 812 12.62 4.53 -37.01
C MET A 812 11.35 5.31 -36.77
N GLY A 813 10.74 5.80 -37.85
CA GLY A 813 9.47 6.50 -37.78
C GLY A 813 8.28 5.60 -38.09
N TRP A 814 7.15 5.86 -37.45
CA TRP A 814 5.94 5.07 -37.57
C TRP A 814 4.70 5.94 -37.66
N ASP A 815 3.83 5.66 -38.63
CA ASP A 815 2.52 6.28 -38.68
C ASP A 815 1.47 5.43 -38.00
N ILE A 816 0.73 6.04 -37.08
CA ILE A 816 -0.46 5.44 -36.48
C ILE A 816 -1.72 6.21 -36.83
N GLY A 817 -2.82 5.49 -37.02
CA GLY A 817 -4.15 6.06 -37.27
C GLY A 817 -5.19 4.95 -37.29
N SER A 818 -6.47 5.28 -37.10
CA SER A 818 -7.58 4.33 -36.95
C SER A 818 -7.53 3.41 -35.72
N LEU A 819 -6.39 3.29 -35.02
CA LEU A 819 -6.28 2.59 -33.73
C LEU A 819 -7.28 3.14 -32.71
N GLU A 820 -7.50 4.45 -32.75
CA GLU A 820 -8.47 5.15 -31.92
C GLU A 820 -9.93 4.73 -32.16
N LEU A 821 -10.20 3.98 -33.24
CA LEU A 821 -11.52 3.41 -33.53
C LEU A 821 -11.71 2.00 -32.96
N GLY A 822 -10.67 1.39 -32.39
CA GLY A 822 -10.73 0.05 -31.80
C GLY A 822 -10.75 -1.08 -32.83
N ILE A 823 -10.31 -0.81 -34.05
CA ILE A 823 -10.19 -1.80 -35.12
C ILE A 823 -8.78 -2.43 -35.13
N ALA A 824 -8.68 -3.68 -35.60
CA ALA A 824 -7.44 -4.48 -35.48
C ALA A 824 -6.29 -4.05 -36.42
N HIS A 825 -6.59 -3.17 -37.36
CA HIS A 825 -5.63 -2.64 -38.33
C HIS A 825 -5.52 -1.13 -38.17
N GLN A 826 -4.32 -0.62 -38.38
CA GLN A 826 -4.05 0.81 -38.36
C GLN A 826 -4.02 1.41 -39.77
N LEU A 827 -3.47 2.62 -39.88
CA LEU A 827 -3.18 3.28 -41.15
C LEU A 827 -2.54 2.31 -42.16
N ASP A 828 -3.00 2.37 -43.41
CA ASP A 828 -2.56 1.50 -44.51
C ASP A 828 -2.74 -0.02 -44.28
N SER A 829 -3.65 -0.41 -43.40
CA SER A 829 -4.04 -1.80 -43.10
C SER A 829 -2.99 -2.65 -42.37
N ILE A 830 -1.94 -2.04 -41.80
CA ILE A 830 -0.97 -2.77 -40.97
C ILE A 830 -1.65 -3.28 -39.69
N PRO A 831 -1.52 -4.57 -39.32
CA PRO A 831 -2.03 -5.06 -38.04
C PRO A 831 -1.33 -4.37 -36.86
N ALA A 832 -2.10 -3.90 -35.87
CA ALA A 832 -1.54 -3.21 -34.69
C ALA A 832 -0.52 -4.07 -33.91
N THR A 833 -0.71 -5.40 -33.93
CA THR A 833 0.22 -6.37 -33.32
C THR A 833 1.55 -6.45 -34.06
N LEU A 834 1.55 -6.32 -35.39
CA LEU A 834 2.76 -6.29 -36.19
C LEU A 834 3.55 -5.02 -35.89
N LEU A 835 2.89 -3.87 -35.90
CA LEU A 835 3.52 -2.59 -35.59
C LEU A 835 4.14 -2.58 -34.20
N ARG A 836 3.39 -3.00 -33.18
CA ARG A 836 3.90 -3.14 -31.80
C ARG A 836 5.19 -3.96 -31.76
N ARG A 837 5.20 -5.11 -32.43
CA ARG A 837 6.39 -5.97 -32.48
C ARG A 837 7.57 -5.25 -33.13
N LEU A 838 7.36 -4.61 -34.29
CA LEU A 838 8.44 -3.92 -35.01
C LEU A 838 9.05 -2.77 -34.19
N ILE A 839 8.23 -1.99 -33.48
CA ILE A 839 8.68 -0.94 -32.55
C ILE A 839 9.56 -1.52 -31.44
N ILE A 840 9.09 -2.60 -30.80
CA ILE A 840 9.81 -3.26 -29.71
C ILE A 840 11.16 -3.79 -30.19
N GLU A 841 11.18 -4.47 -31.33
CA GLU A 841 12.42 -5.02 -31.86
C GLU A 841 13.42 -3.93 -32.29
N HIS A 842 12.94 -2.78 -32.79
CA HIS A 842 13.84 -1.66 -33.09
C HIS A 842 14.47 -1.09 -31.81
N ALA A 843 13.68 -0.90 -30.76
CA ALA A 843 14.19 -0.44 -29.46
C ALA A 843 15.21 -1.42 -28.86
N GLN A 844 14.97 -2.73 -28.99
CA GLN A 844 15.91 -3.77 -28.53
C GLN A 844 17.26 -3.76 -29.24
N ARG A 845 17.31 -3.24 -30.47
CA ARG A 845 18.55 -3.05 -31.24
C ARG A 845 19.29 -1.75 -30.87
N GLY A 846 18.78 -1.01 -29.88
CA GLY A 846 19.29 0.28 -29.45
C GLY A 846 18.74 1.48 -30.24
N GLY A 847 17.84 1.24 -31.19
CA GLY A 847 17.27 2.29 -32.05
C GLY A 847 16.20 3.14 -31.36
N ILE A 848 16.01 4.36 -31.87
CA ILE A 848 15.04 5.33 -31.36
C ILE A 848 13.77 5.27 -32.20
N ASN A 849 12.61 5.16 -31.56
CA ASN A 849 11.33 5.15 -32.26
C ASN A 849 10.66 6.53 -32.20
N THR A 850 10.12 6.99 -33.33
CA THR A 850 9.21 8.13 -33.40
C THR A 850 7.86 7.71 -33.96
N ILE A 851 6.77 8.23 -33.39
CA ILE A 851 5.41 7.88 -33.77
C ILE A 851 4.62 9.15 -34.10
N SER A 852 4.11 9.22 -35.32
CA SER A 852 3.24 10.28 -35.82
C SER A 852 1.78 9.83 -35.79
N TRP A 853 0.91 10.62 -35.16
CA TRP A 853 -0.51 10.27 -35.02
C TRP A 853 -1.39 10.98 -36.05
N HIS A 854 -1.91 10.19 -36.99
CA HIS A 854 -2.90 10.54 -38.00
C HIS A 854 -4.32 10.27 -37.51
N SER A 855 -4.78 11.10 -36.57
CA SER A 855 -6.07 10.92 -35.88
C SER A 855 -7.29 11.05 -36.81
N THR A 856 -8.20 10.07 -36.78
CA THR A 856 -9.52 10.13 -37.44
C THR A 856 -10.30 11.34 -36.92
N ASN A 857 -10.89 12.13 -37.84
CA ASN A 857 -11.71 13.29 -37.53
C ASN A 857 -12.84 12.93 -36.54
N PRO A 858 -12.80 13.43 -35.30
CA PRO A 858 -13.78 13.08 -34.27
C PRO A 858 -15.18 13.60 -34.57
N ALA A 859 -15.33 14.69 -35.33
CA ALA A 859 -16.63 15.27 -35.65
C ALA A 859 -17.36 14.48 -36.76
N THR A 860 -16.64 14.01 -37.78
CA THR A 860 -17.25 13.35 -38.96
C THR A 860 -17.07 11.84 -38.96
N GLY A 861 -16.05 11.32 -38.27
CA GLY A 861 -15.61 9.93 -38.38
C GLY A 861 -14.76 9.63 -39.62
N GLY A 862 -14.41 10.64 -40.44
CA GLY A 862 -13.51 10.51 -41.58
C GLY A 862 -12.03 10.51 -41.19
N SER A 863 -11.14 10.28 -42.16
CA SER A 863 -9.68 10.20 -41.91
C SER A 863 -9.06 11.50 -41.36
N ALA A 864 -7.75 11.48 -41.03
CA ALA A 864 -7.01 12.69 -40.67
C ALA A 864 -7.10 13.82 -41.71
N TRP A 865 -7.21 13.45 -42.99
CA TRP A 865 -7.37 14.39 -44.11
C TRP A 865 -8.80 14.86 -44.36
N ASP A 866 -9.77 14.37 -43.59
CA ASP A 866 -11.14 14.84 -43.71
C ASP A 866 -11.27 16.22 -43.04
N THR A 867 -11.08 17.27 -43.82
CA THR A 867 -11.24 18.66 -43.37
C THR A 867 -12.70 19.14 -43.38
N SER A 868 -13.66 18.25 -43.66
CA SER A 868 -15.08 18.58 -43.53
C SER A 868 -15.49 18.64 -42.06
N GLY A 869 -16.58 19.34 -41.74
CA GLY A 869 -17.07 19.50 -40.37
C GLY A 869 -16.71 20.82 -39.67
N GLY A 870 -16.04 21.75 -40.36
CA GLY A 870 -15.74 23.09 -39.82
C GLY A 870 -14.60 23.08 -38.79
N ASN A 871 -14.70 23.89 -37.74
CA ASN A 871 -13.68 23.95 -36.68
C ASN A 871 -13.84 22.77 -35.71
N VAL A 872 -13.30 21.62 -36.12
CA VAL A 872 -13.35 20.35 -35.37
C VAL A 872 -12.67 20.49 -34.01
N VAL A 873 -11.51 21.17 -33.94
CA VAL A 873 -10.74 21.38 -32.71
C VAL A 873 -11.62 21.98 -31.62
N ARG A 874 -12.37 23.04 -31.93
CA ARG A 874 -13.29 23.67 -30.97
C ARG A 874 -14.32 22.71 -30.38
N THR A 875 -14.76 21.72 -31.16
CA THR A 875 -15.77 20.75 -30.71
C THR A 875 -15.21 19.67 -29.80
N ILE A 876 -13.88 19.46 -29.76
CA ILE A 876 -13.23 18.43 -28.94
C ILE A 876 -12.49 18.97 -27.73
N LEU A 877 -12.30 20.28 -27.63
CA LEU A 877 -11.84 20.94 -26.42
C LEU A 877 -12.87 20.83 -25.28
N PRO A 878 -12.50 21.04 -24.01
CA PRO A 878 -13.40 20.83 -22.87
C PRO A 878 -14.67 21.68 -23.00
N GLY A 879 -15.83 21.05 -22.79
CA GLY A 879 -17.15 21.67 -23.02
C GLY A 879 -17.67 21.59 -24.46
N GLY A 880 -16.87 21.07 -25.40
CA GLY A 880 -17.28 20.84 -26.79
C GLY A 880 -18.09 19.55 -26.98
N ALA A 881 -18.94 19.53 -28.01
CA ALA A 881 -19.89 18.43 -28.26
C ALA A 881 -19.24 17.06 -28.55
N ASN A 882 -18.00 17.04 -29.03
CA ASN A 882 -17.24 15.83 -29.36
C ASN A 882 -16.13 15.51 -28.34
N HIS A 883 -16.05 16.24 -27.22
CA HIS A 883 -14.97 16.09 -26.23
C HIS A 883 -14.87 14.66 -25.66
N ALA A 884 -16.00 14.06 -25.27
CA ALA A 884 -16.02 12.70 -24.74
C ALA A 884 -15.56 11.65 -25.77
N LYS A 885 -15.96 11.82 -27.04
CA LYS A 885 -15.53 10.95 -28.14
C LYS A 885 -14.03 11.07 -28.39
N PHE A 886 -13.49 12.29 -28.35
CA PHE A 886 -12.06 12.52 -28.45
C PHE A 886 -11.28 11.92 -27.27
N ARG A 887 -11.77 12.07 -26.03
CA ARG A 887 -11.18 11.41 -24.85
C ARG A 887 -11.13 9.89 -25.02
N GLN A 888 -12.18 9.27 -25.57
CA GLN A 888 -12.19 7.84 -25.85
C GLN A 888 -11.15 7.44 -26.91
N GLN A 889 -11.06 8.22 -27.99
CA GLN A 889 -10.05 8.03 -29.03
C GLN A 889 -8.63 8.11 -28.44
N LEU A 890 -8.37 9.13 -27.63
CA LEU A 890 -7.07 9.36 -26.99
C LEU A 890 -6.73 8.26 -25.98
N SER A 891 -7.72 7.72 -25.24
CA SER A 891 -7.53 6.57 -24.36
C SER A 891 -7.02 5.34 -25.09
N ARG A 892 -7.54 5.05 -26.28
CA ARG A 892 -7.12 3.88 -27.09
C ARG A 892 -5.70 4.05 -27.63
N VAL A 893 -5.32 5.27 -27.99
CA VAL A 893 -3.93 5.58 -28.37
C VAL A 893 -3.02 5.43 -27.17
N ALA A 894 -3.43 5.90 -26.00
CA ALA A 894 -2.70 5.70 -24.76
C ALA A 894 -2.52 4.22 -24.42
N ASP A 895 -3.55 3.38 -24.60
CA ASP A 895 -3.45 1.92 -24.39
C ASP A 895 -2.43 1.27 -25.34
N PHE A 896 -2.36 1.75 -26.58
CA PHE A 896 -1.35 1.29 -27.52
C PHE A 896 0.05 1.73 -27.09
N LEU A 897 0.26 3.00 -26.75
CA LEU A 897 1.56 3.53 -26.31
C LEU A 897 2.04 2.85 -25.00
N GLU A 898 1.12 2.61 -24.07
CA GLU A 898 1.38 1.89 -22.82
C GLU A 898 1.82 0.43 -23.07
N SER A 899 1.30 -0.19 -24.13
CA SER A 899 1.65 -1.56 -24.51
C SER A 899 3.04 -1.71 -25.14
N LEU A 900 3.74 -0.60 -25.42
CA LEU A 900 5.10 -0.62 -25.98
C LEU A 900 6.12 -0.83 -24.86
N LYS A 901 6.32 -2.10 -24.51
CA LYS A 901 7.25 -2.53 -23.47
C LYS A 901 8.25 -3.55 -23.99
N THR A 902 9.44 -3.57 -23.42
CA THR A 902 10.41 -4.63 -23.62
C THR A 902 9.92 -5.95 -23.00
N PRO A 903 10.50 -7.13 -23.32
CA PRO A 903 10.07 -8.42 -22.77
C PRO A 903 10.14 -8.54 -21.24
N ASP A 904 10.92 -7.68 -20.59
CA ASP A 904 11.05 -7.53 -19.14
C ASP A 904 10.12 -6.43 -18.58
N GLU A 905 9.08 -6.04 -19.33
CA GLU A 905 8.00 -5.11 -18.94
C GLU A 905 8.42 -3.65 -18.71
N HIS A 906 9.60 -3.23 -19.19
CA HIS A 906 10.00 -1.82 -19.14
C HIS A 906 9.38 -1.02 -20.31
N PRO A 907 8.79 0.17 -20.06
CA PRO A 907 8.28 1.05 -21.12
C PRO A 907 9.40 1.49 -22.08
N ILE A 908 9.12 1.47 -23.38
CA ILE A 908 10.02 1.98 -24.42
C ILE A 908 9.85 3.50 -24.53
N GLU A 909 10.95 4.26 -24.53
CA GLU A 909 10.88 5.70 -24.77
C GLU A 909 10.50 5.99 -26.24
N ILE A 910 9.52 6.86 -26.46
CA ILE A 910 8.98 7.18 -27.80
C ILE A 910 9.01 8.68 -28.05
N ILE A 911 9.52 9.09 -29.20
CA ILE A 911 9.33 10.46 -29.71
C ILE A 911 7.94 10.55 -30.36
N PHE A 912 6.97 11.08 -29.63
CA PHE A 912 5.59 11.20 -30.06
C PHE A 912 5.34 12.55 -30.75
N ARG A 913 4.78 12.50 -31.96
CA ARG A 913 4.46 13.65 -32.82
C ARG A 913 2.95 13.78 -33.01
N PRO A 914 2.19 14.17 -31.97
CA PRO A 914 0.76 14.44 -32.11
C PRO A 914 0.57 15.77 -32.84
N TRP A 915 -0.36 15.83 -33.79
CA TRP A 915 -0.72 17.09 -34.47
C TRP A 915 0.40 17.71 -35.31
N HIS A 916 1.26 16.88 -35.89
CA HIS A 916 2.29 17.32 -36.82
C HIS A 916 1.70 18.02 -38.07
N GLU A 917 2.51 18.85 -38.73
CA GLU A 917 2.14 19.67 -39.90
C GLU A 917 0.90 20.57 -39.73
N HIS A 918 0.57 20.99 -38.50
CA HIS A 918 -0.62 21.79 -38.19
C HIS A 918 -0.70 23.18 -38.86
N THR A 919 0.37 23.58 -39.53
CA THR A 919 0.48 24.82 -40.28
C THR A 919 0.11 24.67 -41.75
N GLY A 920 -0.06 23.42 -42.22
CA GLY A 920 -0.71 23.08 -43.49
C GLY A 920 -2.23 23.04 -43.36
N GLY A 921 -2.94 23.02 -44.49
CA GLY A 921 -4.42 23.03 -44.54
C GLY A 921 -5.06 21.67 -44.85
N TRP A 922 -4.30 20.57 -44.88
CA TRP A 922 -4.78 19.25 -45.30
C TRP A 922 -5.22 18.34 -44.16
N PHE A 923 -4.89 18.67 -42.91
CA PHE A 923 -5.40 17.97 -41.73
C PHE A 923 -6.53 18.74 -41.08
N TRP A 924 -7.46 18.06 -40.41
CA TRP A 924 -8.57 18.73 -39.72
C TRP A 924 -8.13 19.63 -38.55
N TRP A 925 -6.90 19.46 -38.04
CA TRP A 925 -6.25 20.36 -37.07
C TRP A 925 -5.41 21.49 -37.71
N GLY A 926 -5.40 21.56 -39.04
CA GLY A 926 -4.58 22.44 -39.85
C GLY A 926 -4.94 23.93 -39.80
N ASP A 927 -4.08 24.74 -40.40
CA ASP A 927 -4.21 26.19 -40.49
C ASP A 927 -5.48 26.58 -41.27
N GLY A 928 -6.16 27.63 -40.82
CA GLY A 928 -7.44 28.08 -41.39
C GLY A 928 -8.69 27.30 -40.93
N LEU A 929 -8.55 26.15 -40.26
CA LEU A 929 -9.68 25.38 -39.71
C LEU A 929 -9.90 25.63 -38.21
N ARG A 930 -8.90 26.21 -37.53
CA ARG A 930 -8.88 26.50 -36.09
C ARG A 930 -8.13 27.81 -35.83
N THR A 931 -8.23 28.35 -34.63
CA THR A 931 -7.38 29.45 -34.15
C THR A 931 -6.07 28.93 -33.54
N ASP A 932 -5.05 29.78 -33.40
CA ASP A 932 -3.77 29.40 -32.77
C ASP A 932 -3.94 28.98 -31.30
N GLN A 933 -4.83 29.65 -30.56
CA GLN A 933 -5.12 29.30 -29.17
C GLN A 933 -5.81 27.95 -29.04
N GLU A 934 -6.73 27.62 -29.95
CA GLU A 934 -7.38 26.30 -29.97
C GLU A 934 -6.37 25.17 -30.25
N TYR A 935 -5.39 25.40 -31.13
CA TYR A 935 -4.30 24.44 -31.34
C TYR A 935 -3.44 24.25 -30.08
N ILE A 936 -3.05 25.34 -29.42
CA ILE A 936 -2.27 25.28 -28.18
C ILE A 936 -3.02 24.48 -27.11
N GLN A 937 -4.34 24.69 -26.98
CA GLN A 937 -5.17 23.94 -26.03
C GLN A 937 -5.29 22.47 -26.41
N LEU A 938 -5.46 22.14 -27.68
CA LEU A 938 -5.49 20.76 -28.17
C LEU A 938 -4.19 20.02 -27.82
N TRP A 939 -3.04 20.68 -28.06
CA TRP A 939 -1.73 20.13 -27.72
C TRP A 939 -1.60 19.85 -26.22
N ARG A 940 -1.86 20.87 -25.38
CA ARG A 940 -1.73 20.76 -23.92
C ARG A 940 -2.64 19.68 -23.35
N GLN A 941 -3.91 19.65 -23.74
CA GLN A 941 -4.84 18.61 -23.31
C GLN A 941 -4.37 17.20 -23.71
N THR A 942 -3.78 17.05 -24.91
CA THR A 942 -3.24 15.76 -25.37
C THR A 942 -2.06 15.33 -24.50
N ALA A 943 -1.11 16.24 -24.28
CA ALA A 943 0.08 15.98 -23.46
C ALA A 943 -0.26 15.73 -21.99
N ASP A 944 -1.14 16.55 -21.40
CA ASP A 944 -1.58 16.40 -20.01
C ASP A 944 -2.35 15.09 -19.83
N TYR A 945 -3.24 14.72 -20.74
CA TYR A 945 -3.93 13.43 -20.64
C TYR A 945 -2.95 12.25 -20.70
N LEU A 946 -2.00 12.26 -21.62
CA LEU A 946 -1.07 11.14 -21.76
C LEU A 946 -0.07 11.07 -20.60
N ARG A 947 0.46 12.21 -20.14
CA ARG A 947 1.50 12.27 -19.09
C ARG A 947 0.94 12.25 -17.68
N VAL A 948 -0.10 13.04 -17.44
CA VAL A 948 -0.66 13.28 -16.11
C VAL A 948 -1.79 12.28 -15.84
N ASP A 949 -2.83 12.26 -16.69
CA ASP A 949 -3.99 11.39 -16.43
C ASP A 949 -3.66 9.90 -16.65
N ARG A 950 -2.78 9.58 -17.62
CA ARG A 950 -2.42 8.20 -18.01
C ARG A 950 -1.05 7.75 -17.51
N GLY A 951 -0.23 8.64 -16.95
CA GLY A 951 1.09 8.29 -16.39
C GLY A 951 2.15 7.87 -17.40
N LEU A 952 1.99 8.16 -18.71
CA LEU A 952 2.96 7.79 -19.75
C LEU A 952 4.15 8.76 -19.78
N THR A 953 5.07 8.57 -18.83
CA THR A 953 6.27 9.41 -18.65
C THR A 953 7.40 9.13 -19.65
N ASN A 954 7.30 8.05 -20.41
CA ASN A 954 8.24 7.62 -21.45
C ASN A 954 8.01 8.31 -22.82
N LEU A 955 7.10 9.28 -22.91
CA LEU A 955 6.79 10.00 -24.16
C LEU A 955 7.53 11.34 -24.24
N ILE A 956 8.18 11.55 -25.38
CA ILE A 956 8.92 12.77 -25.76
C ILE A 956 8.11 13.48 -26.83
N PHE A 957 7.53 14.64 -26.51
CA PHE A 957 6.64 15.37 -27.41
C PHE A 957 7.45 16.25 -28.36
N ALA A 958 7.33 15.95 -29.66
CA ALA A 958 8.06 16.63 -30.72
C ALA A 958 7.15 17.58 -31.50
N TYR A 959 7.41 18.89 -31.35
CA TYR A 959 6.67 19.94 -32.03
C TYR A 959 7.17 20.14 -33.46
N SER A 960 6.34 19.72 -34.42
CA SER A 960 6.76 19.47 -35.82
C SER A 960 5.86 20.21 -36.83
N PRO A 961 5.90 21.55 -36.90
CA PRO A 961 5.19 22.30 -37.95
C PRO A 961 5.71 21.99 -39.36
N ASN A 962 4.88 22.22 -40.37
CA ASN A 962 5.30 22.30 -41.77
C ASN A 962 5.34 23.77 -42.21
N LEU A 963 6.45 24.44 -41.92
CA LEU A 963 6.68 25.84 -42.24
C LEU A 963 8.07 26.01 -42.85
N GLY A 964 8.24 27.06 -43.66
CA GLY A 964 9.57 27.59 -43.93
C GLY A 964 10.17 28.30 -42.70
N ALA A 965 11.11 29.21 -42.92
CA ALA A 965 11.78 29.95 -41.85
C ALA A 965 10.96 31.12 -41.27
N ASP A 966 9.70 30.89 -40.91
CA ASP A 966 8.82 31.90 -40.30
C ASP A 966 8.77 31.76 -38.78
N ARG A 967 9.63 32.51 -38.09
CA ARG A 967 9.70 32.53 -36.62
C ARG A 967 8.38 32.96 -35.97
N ALA A 968 7.69 33.94 -36.55
CA ALA A 968 6.46 34.48 -35.96
C ALA A 968 5.37 33.42 -35.99
N LYS A 969 5.21 32.72 -37.12
CA LYS A 969 4.22 31.65 -37.27
C LYS A 969 4.56 30.41 -36.43
N TYR A 970 5.84 30.05 -36.31
CA TYR A 970 6.30 28.98 -35.42
C TYR A 970 5.91 29.26 -33.96
N LEU A 971 6.19 30.48 -33.46
CA LEU A 971 5.90 30.84 -32.08
C LEU A 971 4.42 31.13 -31.80
N ALA A 972 3.64 31.53 -32.82
CA ALA A 972 2.22 31.81 -32.67
C ALA A 972 1.42 30.58 -32.17
N THR A 973 1.86 29.38 -32.53
CA THR A 973 1.24 28.11 -32.15
C THR A 973 2.09 27.29 -31.18
N TRP A 974 3.08 27.92 -30.53
CA TRP A 974 3.97 27.27 -29.57
C TRP A 974 3.21 26.86 -28.29
N PRO A 975 3.18 25.56 -27.93
CA PRO A 975 2.42 25.10 -26.77
C PRO A 975 3.02 25.50 -25.42
N GLY A 976 4.32 25.77 -25.35
CA GLY A 976 5.06 26.05 -24.10
C GLY A 976 6.10 24.97 -23.79
N GLY A 977 7.18 25.36 -23.09
CA GLY A 977 8.33 24.49 -22.83
C GLY A 977 8.05 23.27 -21.94
N GLU A 978 6.98 23.29 -21.16
CA GLU A 978 6.54 22.16 -20.33
C GLU A 978 5.89 21.04 -21.15
N TRP A 979 5.31 21.36 -22.32
CA TRP A 979 4.53 20.41 -23.14
C TRP A 979 5.27 19.96 -24.41
N VAL A 980 6.50 20.45 -24.62
CA VAL A 980 7.33 20.13 -25.79
C VAL A 980 8.75 19.84 -25.32
N ASP A 981 9.28 18.70 -25.73
CA ASP A 981 10.64 18.26 -25.37
C ASP A 981 11.61 18.34 -26.54
N LEU A 982 11.11 18.23 -27.78
CA LEU A 982 11.89 18.27 -29.00
C LEU A 982 11.29 19.29 -29.98
N LEU A 983 12.13 20.16 -30.52
CA LEU A 983 11.73 21.07 -31.60
C LEU A 983 12.04 20.43 -32.95
N GLY A 984 11.14 20.57 -33.92
CA GLY A 984 11.39 20.05 -35.25
C GLY A 984 10.61 20.72 -36.35
N PHE A 985 10.78 20.15 -37.54
CA PHE A 985 10.13 20.56 -38.77
C PHE A 985 9.84 19.33 -39.63
N ASP A 986 8.66 19.34 -40.21
CA ASP A 986 8.26 18.40 -41.26
C ASP A 986 8.28 19.15 -42.59
N ILE A 987 9.36 19.00 -43.34
CA ILE A 987 9.63 19.81 -44.54
C ILE A 987 10.04 18.92 -45.70
N TYR A 988 9.38 19.09 -46.83
CA TYR A 988 9.62 18.34 -48.06
C TYR A 988 10.27 19.25 -49.13
N PRO A 989 11.62 19.34 -49.15
CA PRO A 989 12.33 20.29 -50.00
C PRO A 989 12.31 19.89 -51.49
N ARG A 990 12.69 20.80 -52.39
CA ARG A 990 13.02 20.46 -53.79
C ARG A 990 14.53 20.52 -54.05
N SER A 991 15.28 21.18 -53.17
CA SER A 991 16.74 21.37 -53.24
C SER A 991 17.37 21.59 -51.84
N ALA A 992 18.69 21.58 -51.74
CA ALA A 992 19.42 21.80 -50.47
C ALA A 992 19.11 23.16 -49.84
N ASP A 993 18.97 24.19 -50.67
CA ASP A 993 18.75 25.57 -50.22
C ASP A 993 17.42 25.72 -49.46
N ASP A 994 16.43 24.87 -49.79
CA ASP A 994 15.10 24.87 -49.16
C ASP A 994 15.14 24.40 -47.68
N LEU A 995 16.17 23.65 -47.27
CA LEU A 995 16.35 23.19 -45.88
C LEU A 995 17.19 24.16 -45.03
N SER A 996 18.08 24.93 -45.66
CA SER A 996 19.08 25.76 -44.97
C SER A 996 18.45 26.78 -44.01
N THR A 997 17.42 27.48 -44.45
CA THR A 997 16.81 28.58 -43.68
C THR A 997 15.95 28.05 -42.53
N PRO A 998 15.09 27.03 -42.73
CA PRO A 998 14.37 26.39 -41.62
C PRO A 998 15.32 25.77 -40.58
N LEU A 999 16.37 25.08 -41.00
CA LEU A 999 17.34 24.49 -40.06
C LEU A 999 18.11 25.55 -39.25
N ALA A 1000 18.44 26.70 -39.85
CA ALA A 1000 19.02 27.82 -39.13
C ALA A 1000 18.07 28.38 -38.05
N LEU A 1001 16.77 28.46 -38.36
CA LEU A 1001 15.75 28.85 -37.39
C LEU A 1001 15.60 27.83 -36.26
N LEU A 1002 15.59 26.52 -36.55
CA LEU A 1002 15.56 25.48 -35.51
C LEU A 1002 16.76 25.59 -34.58
N LYS A 1003 17.97 25.76 -35.13
CA LYS A 1003 19.19 25.94 -34.34
C LYS A 1003 19.07 27.10 -33.35
N GLN A 1004 18.55 28.22 -33.84
CA GLN A 1004 18.32 29.40 -33.01
C GLN A 1004 17.30 29.10 -31.90
N LEU A 1005 16.14 28.53 -32.25
CA LEU A 1005 15.08 28.23 -31.29
C LEU A 1005 15.50 27.16 -30.26
N GLY A 1006 16.25 26.14 -30.67
CA GLY A 1006 16.78 25.10 -29.78
C GLY A 1006 17.68 25.68 -28.70
N HIS A 1007 18.55 26.64 -29.06
CA HIS A 1007 19.36 27.36 -28.10
C HIS A 1007 18.51 28.31 -27.22
N GLU A 1008 17.59 29.08 -27.80
CA GLU A 1008 16.74 30.03 -27.05
C GLU A 1008 15.82 29.33 -26.03
N LEU A 1009 15.28 28.16 -26.39
CA LEU A 1009 14.31 27.42 -25.58
C LEU A 1009 14.95 26.28 -24.78
N SER A 1010 16.27 26.08 -24.92
CA SER A 1010 17.02 24.97 -24.30
C SER A 1010 16.40 23.60 -24.58
N LYS A 1011 16.16 23.31 -25.86
CA LYS A 1011 15.57 22.05 -26.32
C LYS A 1011 16.43 21.43 -27.43
N PRO A 1012 16.53 20.09 -27.49
CA PRO A 1012 17.08 19.42 -28.67
C PRO A 1012 16.27 19.77 -29.91
N THR A 1013 16.89 19.61 -31.08
CA THR A 1013 16.27 19.91 -32.38
C THR A 1013 16.40 18.73 -33.33
N ALA A 1014 15.44 18.55 -34.23
CA ALA A 1014 15.47 17.49 -35.23
C ALA A 1014 14.83 17.97 -36.55
N LEU A 1015 15.26 17.38 -37.67
CA LEU A 1015 14.44 17.39 -38.87
C LEU A 1015 13.49 16.19 -38.75
N THR A 1016 12.37 16.43 -38.07
CA THR A 1016 11.42 15.41 -37.59
C THR A 1016 10.82 14.62 -38.73
N GLU A 1017 10.73 15.20 -39.92
CA GLU A 1017 10.41 14.52 -41.17
C GLU A 1017 10.85 15.30 -42.39
N THR A 1018 11.33 14.61 -43.43
CA THR A 1018 11.70 15.22 -44.69
C THR A 1018 11.70 14.23 -45.84
N GLY A 1019 11.89 14.71 -47.07
CA GLY A 1019 12.19 13.85 -48.20
C GLY A 1019 11.89 14.50 -49.54
N VAL A 1020 12.49 13.94 -50.59
CA VAL A 1020 12.23 14.29 -51.99
C VAL A 1020 11.82 13.03 -52.72
N GLU A 1021 10.60 13.03 -53.26
CA GLU A 1021 10.06 11.89 -53.99
C GLU A 1021 10.94 11.56 -55.20
N GLY A 1022 11.29 10.28 -55.35
CA GLY A 1022 12.11 9.77 -56.44
C GLY A 1022 13.61 9.99 -56.28
N VAL A 1023 14.05 10.74 -55.25
CA VAL A 1023 15.46 11.12 -55.00
C VAL A 1023 16.22 11.41 -56.32
N PRO A 1024 15.80 12.44 -57.10
CA PRO A 1024 16.15 12.56 -58.51
C PRO A 1024 17.62 12.88 -58.78
N ASP A 1025 18.36 13.35 -57.78
CA ASP A 1025 19.81 13.54 -57.85
C ASP A 1025 20.54 12.29 -57.32
N PRO A 1026 21.33 11.57 -58.17
CA PRO A 1026 22.15 10.45 -57.73
C PRO A 1026 23.15 10.77 -56.61
N ARG A 1027 23.44 12.06 -56.35
CA ARG A 1027 24.33 12.52 -55.28
C ARG A 1027 23.61 13.25 -54.13
N TRP A 1028 22.31 13.03 -53.99
CA TRP A 1028 21.45 13.72 -53.03
C TRP A 1028 21.95 13.63 -51.57
N TRP A 1029 22.42 12.48 -51.12
CA TRP A 1029 22.77 12.25 -49.72
C TRP A 1029 24.02 13.03 -49.31
N THR A 1030 25.08 12.97 -50.11
CA THR A 1030 26.36 13.62 -49.77
C THR A 1030 26.46 15.07 -50.25
N GLN A 1031 25.76 15.47 -51.33
CA GLN A 1031 25.85 16.82 -51.91
C GLN A 1031 24.67 17.73 -51.55
N THR A 1032 23.55 17.17 -51.08
CA THR A 1032 22.38 17.97 -50.69
C THR A 1032 22.03 17.81 -49.22
N LEU A 1033 21.67 16.59 -48.78
CA LEU A 1033 21.18 16.39 -47.41
C LEU A 1033 22.28 16.66 -46.38
N TRP A 1034 23.45 16.05 -46.54
CA TRP A 1034 24.55 16.18 -45.58
C TRP A 1034 25.02 17.62 -45.38
N PRO A 1035 25.28 18.43 -46.43
CA PRO A 1035 25.63 19.84 -46.26
C PRO A 1035 24.58 20.66 -45.50
N ALA A 1036 23.29 20.33 -45.63
CA ALA A 1036 22.22 21.02 -44.92
C ALA A 1036 22.20 20.68 -43.42
N VAL A 1037 22.38 19.41 -43.05
CA VAL A 1037 22.20 18.97 -41.64
C VAL A 1037 23.46 19.05 -40.79
N LYS A 1038 24.67 18.88 -41.36
CA LYS A 1038 25.92 18.72 -40.60
C LYS A 1038 26.23 19.83 -39.59
N ASP A 1039 25.85 21.07 -39.90
CA ASP A 1039 26.13 22.26 -39.07
C ASP A 1039 24.85 22.86 -38.45
N SER A 1040 23.71 22.20 -38.64
CA SER A 1040 22.39 22.70 -38.21
C SER A 1040 22.14 22.52 -36.70
N GLY A 1041 22.86 21.62 -36.03
CA GLY A 1041 22.61 21.29 -34.63
C GLY A 1041 21.41 20.37 -34.40
N VAL A 1042 20.82 19.82 -35.47
CA VAL A 1042 19.80 18.78 -35.35
C VAL A 1042 20.43 17.45 -34.95
N SER A 1043 19.75 16.73 -34.05
CA SER A 1043 20.20 15.45 -33.53
C SER A 1043 19.90 14.29 -34.48
N TYR A 1044 18.83 14.38 -35.27
CA TYR A 1044 18.48 13.39 -36.28
C TYR A 1044 17.77 14.03 -37.49
N VAL A 1045 17.76 13.27 -38.58
CA VAL A 1045 16.93 13.50 -39.77
C VAL A 1045 16.14 12.24 -40.09
N LEU A 1046 14.82 12.36 -40.21
CA LEU A 1046 13.94 11.27 -40.61
C LEU A 1046 13.47 11.47 -42.04
N VAL A 1047 13.89 10.61 -42.97
CA VAL A 1047 13.33 10.64 -44.33
C VAL A 1047 12.01 9.88 -44.41
N TRP A 1048 11.09 10.33 -45.26
CA TRP A 1048 9.81 9.68 -45.50
C TRP A 1048 9.98 8.29 -46.13
N ARG A 1049 8.89 7.52 -46.20
CA ARG A 1049 8.93 6.08 -46.47
C ARG A 1049 9.09 5.71 -47.95
N ASN A 1050 9.55 4.48 -48.20
CA ASN A 1050 9.48 3.84 -49.51
C ASN A 1050 8.21 2.99 -49.69
N ALA A 1051 7.67 2.90 -50.91
CA ALA A 1051 6.47 2.08 -51.20
C ALA A 1051 6.68 1.07 -52.34
N TRP A 1052 6.49 -0.23 -52.06
CA TRP A 1052 6.60 -1.30 -53.06
C TRP A 1052 5.51 -1.25 -54.13
N ASN A 1053 4.32 -0.74 -53.78
CA ASN A 1053 3.15 -0.70 -54.64
C ASN A 1053 2.99 0.61 -55.43
N ARG A 1054 3.93 1.55 -55.26
CA ARG A 1054 3.97 2.85 -55.94
C ARG A 1054 5.42 3.14 -56.33
N PRO A 1055 5.88 2.67 -57.51
CA PRO A 1055 7.29 2.73 -57.91
C PRO A 1055 7.91 4.13 -57.81
N GLU A 1056 7.11 5.17 -58.05
CA GLU A 1056 7.46 6.58 -57.96
C GLU A 1056 7.51 7.14 -56.52
N HIS A 1057 6.80 6.55 -55.56
CA HIS A 1057 6.76 6.99 -54.15
C HIS A 1057 7.89 6.34 -53.33
N HIS A 1058 9.11 6.83 -53.50
CA HIS A 1058 10.25 6.45 -52.67
C HIS A 1058 11.08 7.68 -52.28
N TYR A 1059 11.54 7.72 -51.04
CA TYR A 1059 12.18 8.88 -50.42
C TYR A 1059 13.48 8.50 -49.69
N GLY A 1060 13.62 7.23 -49.32
CA GLY A 1060 14.81 6.65 -48.73
C GLY A 1060 15.65 5.84 -49.73
N PRO A 1061 16.82 5.33 -49.30
CA PRO A 1061 17.66 4.47 -50.14
C PRO A 1061 16.97 3.13 -50.41
N TYR A 1062 17.26 2.49 -51.54
CA TYR A 1062 16.91 1.08 -51.78
C TYR A 1062 17.85 0.42 -52.80
N PRO A 1063 17.95 -0.92 -52.82
CA PRO A 1063 18.86 -1.63 -53.72
C PRO A 1063 18.54 -1.38 -55.21
N GLY A 1064 19.55 -1.00 -55.98
CA GLY A 1064 19.45 -0.74 -57.43
C GLY A 1064 19.10 0.70 -57.80
N HIS A 1065 18.83 1.58 -56.84
CA HIS A 1065 18.56 3.00 -57.11
C HIS A 1065 19.83 3.73 -57.59
N PRO A 1066 19.75 4.71 -58.53
CA PRO A 1066 20.90 5.50 -58.95
C PRO A 1066 21.67 6.20 -57.81
N SER A 1067 21.03 6.52 -56.68
CA SER A 1067 21.69 7.13 -55.51
C SER A 1067 22.26 6.12 -54.48
N GLU A 1068 22.18 4.81 -54.73
CA GLU A 1068 22.65 3.78 -53.78
C GLU A 1068 24.14 3.94 -53.42
N ALA A 1069 24.98 4.20 -54.41
CA ALA A 1069 26.42 4.38 -54.20
C ALA A 1069 26.72 5.60 -53.32
N ASP A 1070 25.98 6.69 -53.51
CA ASP A 1070 26.08 7.92 -52.73
C ASP A 1070 25.57 7.72 -51.29
N PHE A 1071 24.48 6.98 -51.09
CA PHE A 1071 24.01 6.64 -49.74
C PHE A 1071 25.04 5.81 -48.96
N LYS A 1072 25.72 4.87 -49.62
CA LYS A 1072 26.82 4.10 -49.02
C LYS A 1072 28.01 4.99 -48.64
N GLU A 1073 28.22 6.11 -49.32
CA GLU A 1073 29.22 7.11 -48.94
C GLU A 1073 28.73 7.91 -47.73
N PHE A 1074 27.47 8.37 -47.74
CA PHE A 1074 26.82 9.02 -46.60
C PHE A 1074 26.90 8.18 -45.33
N TYR A 1075 26.56 6.89 -45.39
CA TYR A 1075 26.66 5.93 -44.28
C TYR A 1075 28.06 5.84 -43.65
N ARG A 1076 29.12 6.01 -44.44
CA ARG A 1076 30.52 5.87 -43.97
C ARG A 1076 31.07 7.15 -43.35
N LEU A 1077 30.31 8.26 -43.36
CA LEU A 1077 30.73 9.49 -42.71
C LEU A 1077 30.78 9.27 -41.18
N PRO A 1078 31.90 9.61 -40.49
CA PRO A 1078 32.01 9.43 -39.04
C PRO A 1078 30.93 10.14 -38.22
N GLN A 1079 30.30 11.15 -38.81
CA GLN A 1079 29.29 11.99 -38.18
C GLN A 1079 27.85 11.52 -38.43
N THR A 1080 27.62 10.57 -39.33
CA THR A 1080 26.28 9.99 -39.55
C THR A 1080 26.12 8.75 -38.69
N VAL A 1081 25.07 8.70 -37.88
CA VAL A 1081 24.84 7.62 -36.91
C VAL A 1081 23.68 6.73 -37.36
N PHE A 1082 23.91 5.43 -37.32
CA PHE A 1082 22.96 4.36 -37.64
C PHE A 1082 22.87 3.42 -36.44
N SER A 1083 21.93 2.46 -36.44
CA SER A 1083 21.61 1.65 -35.27
C SER A 1083 22.81 0.93 -34.64
N LYS A 1084 23.81 0.48 -35.41
CA LYS A 1084 25.02 -0.18 -34.85
C LYS A 1084 25.95 0.74 -34.07
N ASN A 1085 25.89 2.05 -34.32
CA ASN A 1085 26.84 3.04 -33.80
C ASN A 1085 26.19 4.02 -32.80
N LEU A 1086 24.94 3.76 -32.41
CA LEU A 1086 24.17 4.53 -31.44
C LEU A 1086 24.49 4.11 -30.00
#